data_AF-A0A8F3AEE4-F1
#
_entry.id   AF-A0A8F3AEE4-F1
#
_cell.length_a   1.000
_cell.length_b   1.000
_cell.length_c   1.000
_cell.angle_alpha   90.00
_cell.angle_beta   90.00
_cell.angle_gamma   90.00
#
_symmetry.space_group_name_H-M   'P 1'
#
loop_
_entity.id
_entity.type
_entity.pdbx_description
1 polymer ?
#
loop_
_entity_poly.entity_id
_entity_poly.type
_entity_poly.pdbx_seq_one_letter_code
_entity_poly.pdbx_strand_id
1 'polypeptide(L)'
;MSRSSPIALILGGCCCNVYSFEELTRDERFISQAPNLGTTITLCQFVFVSLACLPSQLEGVFLRKPAIPLSKLIFLVILYFATSVLNNSAWRYGISVPIHIVFRSSSTVMSMIVGYVIGGNLYSKHQVMSCVSMTVGTILVILQRQENSDAVSYNHLFFCGVAVLTFASFLGAYMGLYTEKLYQRYGSHWQETQFYTHFLALPTLLFLGPAVFTDLEVIRNSESVFLGLPRGIVLLLVNATTQLVCTSGVNRLASTSSSLTVAVILLARKFVSLAISAYIHGSSFTTQGIVGSIIIVVATIHYALNAVPPAKTRNIGIIAHIDAGKTTTTERMLFYSGKTSRIGNVDEGDTVTDYLPSERQRGITIQSAAISIPWNRHKINIIDTPGHADFTFEVTRSLRVLDGAVTILDAVAGVEAQTEKVWRQAAALKIPRIAYINKMDRPGAGFSRTVKEIIAKLQTRAVCVNLPYFEEIDSELKFKGVIDVIHKKLLLWDSSASQDGTKIKALDVSDGSAGENIRDMVAKSRESMVETLGEFDEGIIESFFEHNEDYMAIPASILQKSIAKSTLANEVTPVYCGSSFRNIGVQPLMDGVVSYLPSPLQIEAPEITSTSSKVAKKRKKVQKTKTTATAEGIPLTMDPHKGLVVNHNHNLTVALAFKVITHPARGVMAFFRVYSGKLAANSTVMNTRTGKKLALRKIMLMHGDTPEEVSQISAGNIGVVAGTDDDIMTGDTLVSHGVTHSKTFSDLEANLRLHPIEIPPPLFNSSIEPATAGDARYMNECIKVLLREDPSLHVSEDEDMGQTVLSGMGELHLEIIRDRLLNDMKAKIRLRDLAVSYKETVARPNGMSSSCDHFDNPEINATVVFDAFEGDVNETPYADEDGAIILEHENSVIILEPTATPAYMTSAVKERRWKLDYSLEELQDSLIQGCTTGLSMAGPRFGLPLHSCVLRIKSWNFPIEDKGPQPSALLDVGRRTVSKAVKDLSSLSEENFGVLEPIMHTRVHVDSGSMGDVMHDLNNRCSATVLAVEDSGDSLDKQNWAREEAERIYLPPDYTMKSANQDLTERKVIIAETPLKEMVGYLSKLRSMTQGRGVFDMSYIGMRRVSRERLDSIKSQLTFV
;
A
#
# COMPACT_ATOMS: atom_id res chain seq x y z
N MET A 1 5.90 37.08 -2.34
CA MET A 1 4.59 36.37 -2.43
C MET A 1 4.70 34.84 -2.56
N SER A 2 5.81 34.25 -3.06
CA SER A 2 5.93 32.78 -3.26
C SER A 2 5.94 31.94 -1.97
N ARG A 3 6.42 32.49 -0.84
CA ARG A 3 6.55 31.77 0.46
C ARG A 3 5.32 31.84 1.37
N SER A 4 4.33 32.68 1.06
CA SER A 4 3.16 32.90 1.92
C SER A 4 2.05 31.89 1.63
N SER A 5 1.32 31.44 2.66
CA SER A 5 0.16 30.55 2.52
C SER A 5 -0.93 31.19 1.63
N PRO A 6 -1.50 30.47 0.64
CA PRO A 6 -2.58 30.99 -0.21
C PRO A 6 -3.77 31.52 0.60
N ILE A 7 -4.12 30.86 1.71
CA ILE A 7 -5.23 31.25 2.59
C ILE A 7 -4.94 32.60 3.27
N ALA A 8 -3.70 32.81 3.73
CA ALA A 8 -3.30 34.06 4.36
C ALA A 8 -3.32 35.23 3.35
N LEU A 9 -2.92 34.99 2.10
CA LEU A 9 -3.00 35.97 1.02
C LEU A 9 -4.46 36.35 0.70
N ILE A 10 -5.35 35.35 0.68
CA ILE A 10 -6.79 35.57 0.46
C ILE A 10 -7.39 36.35 1.63
N LEU A 11 -7.18 35.93 2.88
CA LEU A 11 -7.77 36.62 4.03
C LEU A 11 -7.21 38.03 4.20
N GLY A 12 -5.88 38.20 4.21
CA GLY A 12 -5.25 39.51 4.39
C GLY A 12 -5.52 40.47 3.23
N GLY A 13 -5.26 40.03 1.99
CA GLY A 13 -5.42 40.87 0.80
C GLY A 13 -6.86 41.31 0.59
N CYS A 14 -7.82 40.39 0.71
CA CYS A 14 -9.21 40.75 0.41
C CYS A 14 -9.88 41.56 1.54
N CYS A 15 -9.49 41.39 2.82
CA CYS A 15 -10.03 42.22 3.91
C CYS A 15 -9.56 43.68 3.79
N CYS A 16 -8.28 43.90 3.47
CA CYS A 16 -7.76 45.24 3.22
C CYS A 16 -8.40 45.88 1.97
N ASN A 17 -8.71 45.09 0.94
CA ASN A 17 -9.42 45.57 -0.25
C ASN A 17 -10.82 46.09 0.10
N VAL A 18 -11.62 45.32 0.86
CA VAL A 18 -12.97 45.75 1.30
C VAL A 18 -12.91 47.05 2.11
N TYR A 19 -11.96 47.17 3.04
CA TYR A 19 -11.78 48.40 3.81
C TYR A 19 -11.48 49.61 2.92
N SER A 20 -10.52 49.49 2.00
CA SER A 20 -10.17 50.58 1.08
C SER A 20 -11.34 50.98 0.17
N PHE A 21 -12.17 50.01 -0.23
CA PHE A 21 -13.37 50.25 -1.01
C PHE A 21 -14.44 50.99 -0.19
N GLU A 22 -14.72 50.55 1.04
CA GLU A 22 -15.69 51.22 1.92
C GLU A 22 -15.30 52.67 2.20
N GLU A 23 -14.02 52.95 2.47
CA GLU A 23 -13.50 54.32 2.62
C GLU A 23 -13.65 55.17 1.34
N LEU A 24 -13.40 54.60 0.15
CA LEU A 24 -13.63 55.30 -1.13
C LEU A 24 -15.11 55.62 -1.37
N THR A 25 -16.01 54.77 -0.90
CA THR A 25 -17.47 54.92 -1.07
C THR A 25 -18.17 55.64 0.07
N ARG A 26 -17.49 55.98 1.16
CA ARG A 26 -18.07 56.65 2.32
C ARG A 26 -18.01 58.18 2.22
N ASP A 27 -17.05 58.71 1.48
CA ASP A 27 -16.92 60.15 1.26
C ASP A 27 -18.01 60.62 0.28
N GLU A 28 -18.98 61.40 0.79
CA GLU A 28 -20.11 61.92 0.00
C GLU A 28 -19.67 62.72 -1.23
N ARG A 29 -18.43 63.26 -1.21
CA ARG A 29 -17.82 63.96 -2.36
C ARG A 29 -17.59 63.03 -3.55
N PHE A 30 -17.14 61.80 -3.33
CA PHE A 30 -16.92 60.83 -4.41
C PHE A 30 -18.23 60.25 -4.94
N ILE A 31 -19.22 60.03 -4.07
CA ILE A 31 -20.53 59.47 -4.46
C ILE A 31 -21.32 60.46 -5.33
N SER A 32 -21.27 61.76 -5.01
CA SER A 32 -22.03 62.80 -5.72
C SER A 32 -21.38 63.26 -7.03
N GLN A 33 -20.05 63.22 -7.13
CA GLN A 33 -19.30 63.77 -8.28
C GLN A 33 -18.73 62.73 -9.24
N ALA A 34 -18.68 61.44 -8.85
CA ALA A 34 -18.16 60.34 -9.68
C ALA A 34 -19.21 59.21 -9.84
N PRO A 35 -20.19 59.34 -10.75
CA PRO A 35 -21.29 58.39 -10.89
C PRO A 35 -20.85 56.99 -11.37
N ASN A 36 -19.63 56.85 -11.90
CA ASN A 36 -19.08 55.58 -12.42
C ASN A 36 -17.87 55.07 -11.63
N LEU A 37 -17.68 55.52 -10.38
CA LEU A 37 -16.52 55.22 -9.53
C LEU A 37 -16.15 53.71 -9.49
N GLY A 38 -17.15 52.82 -9.48
CA GLY A 38 -16.92 51.37 -9.49
C GLY A 38 -16.24 50.85 -10.77
N THR A 39 -16.56 51.43 -11.93
CA THR A 39 -15.91 51.11 -13.21
C THR A 39 -14.46 51.58 -13.20
N THR A 40 -14.21 52.77 -12.65
CA THR A 40 -12.89 53.37 -12.49
C THR A 40 -11.99 52.52 -11.59
N ILE A 41 -12.48 52.07 -10.43
CA ILE A 41 -11.76 51.16 -9.52
C ILE A 41 -11.42 49.83 -10.23
N THR A 42 -12.39 49.25 -10.95
CA THR A 42 -12.21 47.97 -11.65
C THR A 42 -11.14 48.07 -12.75
N LEU A 43 -11.17 49.14 -13.54
CA LEU A 43 -10.15 49.38 -14.58
C LEU A 43 -8.75 49.49 -13.95
N CYS A 44 -8.61 50.27 -12.89
CA CYS A 44 -7.34 50.44 -12.20
C CYS A 44 -6.80 49.11 -11.61
N GLN A 45 -7.65 48.28 -11.03
CA GLN A 45 -7.27 46.94 -10.57
C GLN A 45 -6.75 46.06 -11.73
N PHE A 46 -7.44 46.03 -12.87
CA PHE A 46 -7.08 45.17 -14.00
C PHE A 46 -5.77 45.62 -14.66
N VAL A 47 -5.58 46.93 -14.82
CA VAL A 47 -4.33 47.49 -15.34
C VAL A 47 -3.18 47.15 -14.40
N PHE A 48 -3.36 47.38 -13.10
CA PHE A 48 -2.31 47.13 -12.11
C PHE A 48 -1.94 45.64 -12.01
N VAL A 49 -2.91 44.73 -11.98
CA VAL A 49 -2.65 43.28 -11.95
C VAL A 49 -1.95 42.81 -13.22
N SER A 50 -2.37 43.29 -14.39
CA SER A 50 -1.76 42.93 -15.67
C SER A 50 -0.29 43.37 -15.73
N LEU A 51 0.00 44.61 -15.31
CA LEU A 51 1.36 45.15 -15.27
C LEU A 51 2.24 44.41 -14.25
N ALA A 52 1.69 44.07 -13.07
CA ALA A 52 2.42 43.34 -12.05
C ALA A 52 2.76 41.90 -12.46
N CYS A 53 1.90 41.25 -13.26
CA CYS A 53 2.14 39.90 -13.76
C CYS A 53 3.00 39.85 -15.03
N LEU A 54 3.11 40.96 -15.77
CA LEU A 54 3.83 41.03 -17.06
C LEU A 54 5.28 40.50 -17.00
N PRO A 55 6.12 40.83 -15.99
CA PRO A 55 7.50 40.32 -15.92
C PRO A 55 7.58 38.79 -15.89
N SER A 56 6.56 38.10 -15.36
CA SER A 56 6.53 36.63 -15.30
C SER A 56 6.21 35.98 -16.65
N GLN A 57 5.70 36.76 -17.60
CA GLN A 57 5.25 36.31 -18.92
C GLN A 57 6.18 36.77 -20.05
N LEU A 58 7.26 37.48 -19.73
CA LEU A 58 8.26 37.91 -20.70
C LEU A 58 9.43 36.93 -20.78
N GLU A 59 9.82 36.60 -22.00
CA GLU A 59 11.07 35.91 -22.33
C GLU A 59 11.92 36.90 -23.14
N GLY A 60 12.75 37.68 -22.43
CA GLY A 60 13.41 38.86 -22.99
C GLY A 60 12.42 40.02 -23.18
N VAL A 61 12.20 40.44 -24.44
CA VAL A 61 11.26 41.51 -24.82
C VAL A 61 9.93 40.94 -25.34
N PHE A 62 9.86 39.64 -25.64
CA PHE A 62 8.68 38.99 -26.21
C PHE A 62 7.87 38.25 -25.14
N LEU A 63 6.57 38.08 -25.39
CA LEU A 63 5.70 37.25 -24.56
C LEU A 63 6.05 35.77 -24.75
N ARG A 64 6.15 35.05 -23.64
CA ARG A 64 6.33 33.60 -23.62
C ARG A 64 5.14 32.92 -24.30
N LYS A 65 5.40 31.83 -25.03
CA LYS A 65 4.34 31.00 -25.60
C LYS A 65 3.45 30.45 -24.48
N PRO A 66 2.12 30.63 -24.55
CA PRO A 66 1.21 30.21 -23.47
C PRO A 66 1.21 28.68 -23.36
N ALA A 67 1.29 28.16 -22.13
CA ALA A 67 1.21 26.73 -21.85
C ALA A 67 -0.24 26.22 -22.00
N ILE A 68 -1.22 27.09 -21.72
CA ILE A 68 -2.63 26.81 -21.92
C ILE A 68 -3.06 27.33 -23.31
N PRO A 69 -3.80 26.55 -24.11
CA PRO A 69 -4.28 27.02 -25.42
C PRO A 69 -5.08 28.33 -25.28
N LEU A 70 -4.73 29.31 -26.12
CA LEU A 70 -5.28 30.66 -26.03
C LEU A 70 -6.81 30.69 -26.21
N SER A 71 -7.40 29.76 -26.97
CA SER A 71 -8.86 29.59 -27.09
C SER A 71 -9.54 29.23 -25.76
N LYS A 72 -8.87 28.43 -24.91
CA LYS A 72 -9.38 28.04 -23.59
C LYS A 72 -9.26 29.18 -22.58
N LEU A 73 -8.18 29.96 -22.67
CA LEU A 73 -7.99 31.18 -21.89
C LEU A 73 -9.01 32.26 -22.27
N ILE A 74 -9.28 32.46 -23.56
CA ILE A 74 -10.34 33.39 -24.02
C ILE A 74 -11.69 33.00 -23.44
N PHE A 75 -12.06 31.71 -23.45
CA PHE A 75 -13.32 31.27 -22.87
C PHE A 75 -13.40 31.55 -21.35
N LEU A 76 -12.30 31.34 -20.63
CA LEU A 76 -12.21 31.70 -19.21
C LEU A 76 -12.37 33.22 -18.98
N VAL A 77 -11.75 34.04 -19.84
CA VAL A 77 -11.89 35.51 -19.80
C VAL A 77 -13.34 35.92 -20.02
N ILE A 78 -14.03 35.30 -20.98
CA ILE A 78 -15.45 35.55 -21.26
C ILE A 78 -16.31 35.23 -20.03
N LEU A 79 -16.09 34.07 -19.40
CA LEU A 79 -16.82 33.68 -18.18
C LEU A 79 -16.56 34.66 -17.03
N TYR A 80 -15.30 35.04 -16.82
CA TYR A 80 -14.90 35.98 -15.77
C TYR A 80 -15.53 37.37 -16.00
N PHE A 81 -15.45 37.89 -17.22
CA PHE A 81 -16.03 39.18 -17.60
C PHE A 81 -17.57 39.16 -17.48
N ALA A 82 -18.24 38.14 -18.03
CA ALA A 82 -19.70 38.00 -17.95
C ALA A 82 -20.17 37.95 -16.49
N THR A 83 -19.48 37.17 -15.64
CA THR A 83 -19.77 37.10 -14.21
C THR A 83 -19.61 38.47 -13.55
N SER A 84 -18.56 39.22 -13.87
CA SER A 84 -18.31 40.57 -13.32
C SER A 84 -19.37 41.59 -13.75
N VAL A 85 -19.70 41.64 -15.04
CA VAL A 85 -20.70 42.56 -15.60
C VAL A 85 -22.09 42.29 -15.03
N LEU A 86 -22.53 41.03 -15.01
CA LEU A 86 -23.85 40.67 -14.47
C LEU A 86 -23.97 41.05 -12.99
N ASN A 87 -22.93 40.75 -12.20
CA ASN A 87 -22.87 41.17 -10.81
C ASN A 87 -22.99 42.69 -10.64
N ASN A 88 -22.35 43.49 -11.50
CA ASN A 88 -22.41 44.94 -11.40
C ASN A 88 -23.73 45.51 -11.93
N SER A 89 -24.35 44.87 -12.94
CA SER A 89 -25.64 45.29 -13.47
C SER A 89 -26.78 45.15 -12.45
N ALA A 90 -26.65 44.23 -11.50
CA ALA A 90 -27.61 43.96 -10.44
C ALA A 90 -27.98 45.20 -9.60
N TRP A 91 -27.05 46.15 -9.41
CA TRP A 91 -27.28 47.39 -8.66
C TRP A 91 -28.35 48.30 -9.30
N ARG A 92 -28.49 48.25 -10.63
CA ARG A 92 -29.48 49.06 -11.38
C ARG A 92 -30.93 48.64 -11.11
N TYR A 93 -31.12 47.46 -10.51
CA TYR A 93 -32.44 46.88 -10.23
C TYR A 93 -32.91 47.12 -8.78
N GLY A 94 -32.28 48.05 -8.05
CA GLY A 94 -32.65 48.37 -6.67
C GLY A 94 -32.28 47.29 -5.65
N ILE A 95 -31.31 46.42 -5.98
CA ILE A 95 -30.83 45.39 -5.05
C ILE A 95 -29.94 46.03 -4.00
N SER A 96 -30.28 45.84 -2.73
CA SER A 96 -29.49 46.33 -1.60
C SER A 96 -28.17 45.56 -1.45
N VAL A 97 -27.16 46.22 -0.88
CA VAL A 97 -25.83 45.62 -0.61
C VAL A 97 -25.93 44.29 0.16
N PRO A 98 -26.77 44.16 1.20
CA PRO A 98 -26.97 42.90 1.92
C PRO A 98 -27.43 41.75 1.00
N ILE A 99 -28.45 41.98 0.16
CA ILE A 99 -28.99 40.97 -0.76
C ILE A 99 -27.94 40.54 -1.79
N HIS A 100 -27.14 41.49 -2.28
CA HIS A 100 -26.01 41.21 -3.18
C HIS A 100 -24.99 40.24 -2.55
N ILE A 101 -24.68 40.44 -1.27
CA ILE A 101 -23.74 39.60 -0.51
C ILE A 101 -24.33 38.19 -0.29
N VAL A 102 -25.63 38.06 0.01
CA VAL A 102 -26.30 36.75 0.17
C VAL A 102 -26.18 35.92 -1.12
N PHE A 103 -26.56 36.48 -2.26
CA PHE A 103 -26.50 35.76 -3.53
C PHE A 103 -25.08 35.44 -3.98
N ARG A 104 -24.10 36.28 -3.62
CA ARG A 104 -22.69 35.93 -3.83
C ARG A 104 -22.20 34.86 -2.86
N SER A 105 -22.78 34.72 -1.68
CA SER A 105 -22.40 33.71 -0.68
C SER A 105 -22.97 32.32 -0.98
N SER A 106 -24.10 32.23 -1.71
CA SER A 106 -24.68 30.97 -2.19
C SER A 106 -23.88 30.28 -3.30
N SER A 107 -22.71 30.83 -3.67
CA SER A 107 -21.79 30.23 -4.63
C SER A 107 -21.26 28.87 -4.21
N THR A 108 -21.21 28.54 -2.91
CA THR A 108 -20.79 27.22 -2.40
C THR A 108 -21.81 26.14 -2.76
N VAL A 109 -23.10 26.41 -2.50
CA VAL A 109 -24.21 25.53 -2.89
C VAL A 109 -24.29 25.42 -4.40
N MET A 110 -24.15 26.54 -5.11
CA MET A 110 -24.14 26.53 -6.58
C MET A 110 -22.95 25.75 -7.15
N SER A 111 -21.76 25.85 -6.54
CA SER A 111 -20.58 25.05 -6.94
C SER A 111 -20.79 23.56 -6.72
N MET A 112 -21.51 23.19 -5.65
CA MET A 112 -21.88 21.81 -5.39
C MET A 112 -22.92 21.29 -6.41
N ILE A 113 -23.94 22.10 -6.73
CA ILE A 113 -24.94 21.74 -7.76
C ILE A 113 -24.28 21.60 -9.13
N VAL A 114 -23.48 22.59 -9.55
CA VAL A 114 -22.74 22.56 -10.82
C VAL A 114 -21.75 21.40 -10.87
N GLY A 115 -21.02 21.15 -9.78
CA GLY A 115 -20.11 20.03 -9.69
C GLY A 115 -20.81 18.67 -9.76
N TYR A 116 -22.02 18.55 -9.22
CA TYR A 116 -22.84 17.34 -9.33
C TYR A 116 -23.40 17.16 -10.75
N VAL A 117 -24.10 18.17 -11.27
CA VAL A 117 -24.83 18.10 -12.56
C VAL A 117 -23.88 18.09 -13.77
N ILE A 118 -22.83 18.91 -13.76
CA ILE A 118 -21.92 19.11 -14.90
C ILE A 118 -20.57 18.40 -14.67
N GLY A 119 -20.13 18.30 -13.41
CA GLY A 119 -18.87 17.66 -13.04
C GLY A 119 -18.97 16.15 -12.78
N GLY A 120 -20.16 15.62 -12.48
CA GLY A 120 -20.34 14.24 -12.03
C GLY A 120 -19.81 13.96 -10.61
N ASN A 121 -19.49 15.00 -9.84
CA ASN A 121 -18.88 14.87 -8.52
C ASN A 121 -19.92 14.43 -7.47
N LEU A 122 -19.62 13.37 -6.72
CA LEU A 122 -20.45 12.93 -5.59
C LEU A 122 -19.99 13.60 -4.30
N TYR A 123 -20.92 14.22 -3.56
CA TYR A 123 -20.65 14.91 -2.31
C TYR A 123 -21.21 14.14 -1.12
N SER A 124 -20.45 14.05 -0.03
CA SER A 124 -20.91 13.42 1.20
C SER A 124 -22.02 14.24 1.86
N LYS A 125 -22.95 13.60 2.60
CA LYS A 125 -23.99 14.29 3.39
C LYS A 125 -23.39 15.35 4.32
N HIS A 126 -22.16 15.15 4.80
CA HIS A 126 -21.45 16.12 5.64
C HIS A 126 -20.97 17.34 4.87
N GLN A 127 -20.45 17.17 3.65
CA GLN A 127 -20.10 18.31 2.78
C GLN A 127 -21.35 19.12 2.41
N VAL A 128 -22.45 18.43 2.10
CA VAL A 128 -23.76 19.05 1.84
C VAL A 128 -24.24 19.82 3.07
N MET A 129 -24.27 19.17 4.24
CA MET A 129 -24.70 19.78 5.49
C MET A 129 -23.82 20.98 5.87
N SER A 130 -22.49 20.85 5.78
CA SER A 130 -21.56 21.98 6.01
C SER A 130 -21.84 23.14 5.06
N CYS A 131 -22.03 22.89 3.75
CA CYS A 131 -22.34 23.96 2.80
C CYS A 131 -23.69 24.63 3.06
N VAL A 132 -24.71 23.85 3.40
CA VAL A 132 -26.05 24.35 3.77
C VAL A 132 -25.96 25.16 5.06
N SER A 133 -25.31 24.66 6.11
CA SER A 133 -25.10 25.37 7.38
C SER A 133 -24.31 26.66 7.18
N MET A 134 -23.25 26.67 6.37
CA MET A 134 -22.53 27.90 6.02
C MET A 134 -23.45 28.92 5.32
N THR A 135 -24.34 28.46 4.44
CA THR A 135 -25.29 29.32 3.72
C THR A 135 -26.34 29.90 4.68
N VAL A 136 -26.92 29.07 5.56
CA VAL A 136 -27.86 29.50 6.60
C VAL A 136 -27.22 30.49 7.57
N GLY A 137 -26.01 30.19 8.06
CA GLY A 137 -25.26 31.10 8.93
C GLY A 137 -25.00 32.44 8.25
N THR A 138 -24.69 32.44 6.95
CA THR A 138 -24.48 33.68 6.19
C THR A 138 -25.77 34.48 6.03
N ILE A 139 -26.91 33.84 5.80
CA ILE A 139 -28.23 34.51 5.73
C ILE A 139 -28.56 35.17 7.08
N LEU A 140 -28.36 34.47 8.20
CA LEU A 140 -28.63 34.99 9.54
C LEU A 140 -27.78 36.23 9.89
N VAL A 141 -26.49 36.21 9.57
CA VAL A 141 -25.60 37.37 9.77
C VAL A 141 -26.03 38.56 8.90
N ILE A 142 -26.66 38.32 7.75
CA ILE A 142 -27.06 39.39 6.84
C ILE A 142 -28.43 39.98 7.19
N LEU A 143 -29.38 39.18 7.70
CA LEU A 143 -30.69 39.65 8.17
C LEU A 143 -30.57 40.68 9.30
N GLN A 144 -29.53 40.57 10.15
CA GLN A 144 -29.19 41.59 11.15
C GLN A 144 -29.07 43.01 10.56
N ARG A 145 -28.56 43.14 9.33
CA ARG A 145 -28.25 44.44 8.73
C ARG A 145 -29.49 45.15 8.16
N GLN A 146 -30.65 44.48 8.17
CA GLN A 146 -31.90 44.95 7.57
C GLN A 146 -32.84 45.69 8.54
N GLU A 147 -32.55 45.73 9.84
CA GLU A 147 -33.41 46.40 10.84
C GLU A 147 -33.48 47.94 10.72
N ASN A 148 -32.67 48.57 9.85
CA ASN A 148 -32.60 50.04 9.70
C ASN A 148 -32.81 50.54 8.25
N SER A 149 -33.58 49.85 7.40
CA SER A 149 -33.88 50.37 6.05
C SER A 149 -35.33 50.12 5.67
N ASP A 150 -35.99 51.19 5.20
CA ASP A 150 -37.41 51.25 4.84
C ASP A 150 -37.88 50.08 3.96
N ALA A 151 -39.17 49.74 4.11
CA ALA A 151 -39.85 48.62 3.46
C ALA A 151 -39.48 48.47 1.97
N VAL A 152 -38.82 47.35 1.64
CA VAL A 152 -38.47 47.00 0.26
C VAL A 152 -39.75 46.77 -0.55
N SER A 153 -40.02 47.65 -1.52
CA SER A 153 -41.14 47.47 -2.46
C SER A 153 -40.79 46.38 -3.49
N TYR A 154 -41.43 45.22 -3.40
CA TYR A 154 -41.23 44.09 -4.30
C TYR A 154 -41.85 44.36 -5.68
N ASN A 155 -41.11 45.04 -6.55
CA ASN A 155 -41.51 45.31 -7.93
C ASN A 155 -40.92 44.32 -8.93
N HIS A 156 -41.46 44.27 -10.15
CA HIS A 156 -40.99 43.40 -11.24
C HIS A 156 -39.48 43.58 -11.54
N LEU A 157 -38.96 44.81 -11.38
CA LEU A 157 -37.54 45.16 -11.50
C LEU A 157 -36.66 44.45 -10.45
N PHE A 158 -37.15 44.29 -9.22
CA PHE A 158 -36.41 43.60 -8.15
C PHE A 158 -36.22 42.11 -8.47
N PHE A 159 -37.26 41.44 -8.95
CA PHE A 159 -37.18 40.03 -9.36
C PHE A 159 -36.24 39.83 -10.56
N CYS A 160 -36.23 40.75 -11.51
CA CYS A 160 -35.24 40.75 -12.60
C CYS A 160 -33.81 40.84 -12.03
N GLY A 161 -33.58 41.70 -11.04
CA GLY A 161 -32.29 41.79 -10.35
C GLY A 161 -31.85 40.50 -9.68
N VAL A 162 -32.76 39.82 -8.97
CA VAL A 162 -32.50 38.53 -8.31
C VAL A 162 -32.16 37.43 -9.33
N ALA A 163 -32.86 37.40 -10.47
CA ALA A 163 -32.57 36.45 -11.55
C ALA A 163 -31.16 36.66 -12.13
N VAL A 164 -30.76 37.91 -12.36
CA VAL A 164 -29.42 38.27 -12.83
C VAL A 164 -28.33 37.81 -11.85
N LEU A 165 -28.53 38.00 -10.54
CA LEU A 165 -27.59 37.55 -9.51
C LEU A 165 -27.48 36.02 -9.44
N THR A 166 -28.60 35.32 -9.54
CA THR A 166 -28.64 33.85 -9.53
C THR A 166 -27.85 33.29 -10.72
N PHE A 167 -28.05 33.87 -11.90
CA PHE A 167 -27.33 33.50 -13.11
C PHE A 167 -25.81 33.82 -13.00
N ALA A 168 -25.45 34.96 -12.41
CA ALA A 168 -24.06 35.30 -12.15
C ALA A 168 -23.37 34.30 -11.20
N SER A 169 -24.07 33.85 -10.15
CA SER A 169 -23.54 32.83 -9.22
C SER A 169 -23.36 31.46 -9.89
N PHE A 170 -24.24 31.09 -10.82
CA PHE A 170 -24.08 29.89 -11.64
C PHE A 170 -22.84 29.97 -12.55
N LEU A 171 -22.69 31.07 -13.29
CA LEU A 171 -21.51 31.28 -14.14
C LEU A 171 -20.21 31.30 -13.33
N GLY A 172 -20.21 31.88 -12.13
CA GLY A 172 -19.06 31.86 -11.22
C GLY A 172 -18.70 30.45 -10.74
N ALA A 173 -19.70 29.62 -10.40
CA ALA A 173 -19.50 28.22 -10.05
C ALA A 173 -18.93 27.41 -11.22
N TYR A 174 -19.49 27.60 -12.42
CA TYR A 174 -19.01 26.95 -13.64
C TYR A 174 -17.59 27.37 -13.99
N MET A 175 -17.25 28.66 -13.85
CA MET A 175 -15.90 29.18 -14.03
C MET A 175 -14.90 28.49 -13.09
N GLY A 176 -15.26 28.28 -11.82
CA GLY A 176 -14.43 27.55 -10.85
C GLY A 176 -14.15 26.10 -11.28
N LEU A 177 -15.19 25.36 -11.66
CA LEU A 177 -15.07 23.98 -12.15
C LEU A 177 -14.27 23.89 -13.46
N TYR A 178 -14.48 24.84 -14.37
CA TYR A 178 -13.75 24.91 -15.62
C TYR A 178 -12.25 25.16 -15.38
N THR A 179 -11.92 26.04 -14.43
CA THR A 179 -10.52 26.31 -14.03
C THR A 179 -9.85 25.07 -13.43
N GLU A 180 -10.57 24.32 -12.57
CA GLU A 180 -10.09 23.05 -12.01
C GLU A 180 -9.76 22.04 -13.12
N LYS A 181 -10.67 21.82 -14.07
CA LYS A 181 -10.45 20.92 -15.21
C LYS A 181 -9.32 21.39 -16.13
N LEU A 182 -9.14 22.70 -16.26
CA LEU A 182 -8.06 23.29 -17.07
C LEU A 182 -6.69 22.96 -16.46
N TYR A 183 -6.53 23.12 -15.15
CA TYR A 183 -5.27 22.80 -14.46
C TYR A 183 -4.98 21.30 -14.39
N GLN A 184 -6.00 20.45 -14.26
CA GLN A 184 -5.82 19.00 -14.37
C GLN A 184 -5.25 18.58 -15.73
N ARG A 185 -5.65 19.26 -16.81
CA ARG A 185 -5.26 18.89 -18.18
C ARG A 185 -3.94 19.49 -18.65
N TYR A 186 -3.65 20.73 -18.26
CA TYR A 186 -2.50 21.50 -18.78
C TYR A 186 -1.44 21.85 -17.72
N GLY A 187 -1.61 21.43 -16.46
CA GLY A 187 -0.71 21.78 -15.37
C GLY A 187 -1.05 23.10 -14.68
N SER A 188 -0.43 23.34 -13.52
CA SER A 188 -0.74 24.47 -12.62
C SER A 188 -0.09 25.79 -13.06
N HIS A 189 -0.63 26.42 -14.11
CA HIS A 189 -0.15 27.71 -14.65
C HIS A 189 -0.93 28.92 -14.12
N TRP A 190 -0.99 29.09 -12.79
CA TRP A 190 -1.84 30.11 -12.16
C TRP A 190 -1.43 31.57 -12.48
N GLN A 191 -0.14 31.85 -12.68
CA GLN A 191 0.37 33.18 -13.03
C GLN A 191 -0.02 33.57 -14.46
N GLU A 192 0.05 32.60 -15.38
CA GLU A 192 -0.39 32.75 -16.77
C GLU A 192 -1.89 33.05 -16.82
N THR A 193 -2.70 32.23 -16.12
CA THR A 193 -4.14 32.46 -15.98
C THR A 193 -4.45 33.83 -15.40
N GLN A 194 -3.75 34.25 -14.34
CA GLN A 194 -3.94 35.56 -13.71
C GLN A 194 -3.63 36.71 -14.68
N PHE A 195 -2.53 36.61 -15.44
CA PHE A 195 -2.18 37.62 -16.44
C PHE A 195 -3.23 37.72 -17.53
N TYR A 196 -3.55 36.62 -18.22
CA TYR A 196 -4.44 36.66 -19.38
C TYR A 196 -5.89 37.01 -19.01
N THR A 197 -6.38 36.60 -17.84
CA THR A 197 -7.74 36.96 -17.37
C THR A 197 -7.93 38.46 -17.15
N HIS A 198 -6.87 39.18 -16.75
CA HIS A 198 -6.93 40.63 -16.54
C HIS A 198 -6.51 41.40 -17.79
N PHE A 199 -5.47 40.95 -18.51
CA PHE A 199 -4.93 41.62 -19.69
C PHE A 199 -5.91 41.58 -20.88
N LEU A 200 -6.47 40.41 -21.20
CA LEU A 200 -7.40 40.27 -22.33
C LEU A 200 -8.77 40.92 -22.09
N ALA A 201 -9.07 41.28 -20.83
CA ALA A 201 -10.28 42.00 -20.46
C ALA A 201 -10.12 43.54 -20.54
N LEU A 202 -8.91 44.08 -20.72
CA LEU A 202 -8.68 45.53 -20.81
C LEU A 202 -9.37 46.18 -22.03
N PRO A 203 -9.34 45.60 -23.25
CA PRO A 203 -9.96 46.23 -24.42
C PRO A 203 -11.47 46.46 -24.26
N THR A 204 -12.18 45.55 -23.57
CA THR A 204 -13.61 45.69 -23.33
C THR A 204 -13.93 46.76 -22.29
N LEU A 205 -13.05 46.98 -21.31
CA LEU A 205 -13.19 48.03 -20.30
C LEU A 205 -12.80 49.42 -20.82
N LEU A 206 -11.86 49.51 -21.78
CA LEU A 206 -11.47 50.76 -22.44
C LEU A 206 -12.61 51.41 -23.23
N PHE A 207 -13.59 50.63 -23.69
CA PHE A 207 -14.80 51.15 -24.34
C PHE A 207 -15.68 52.01 -23.39
N LEU A 208 -15.50 51.87 -22.08
CA LEU A 208 -16.13 52.69 -21.03
C LEU A 208 -15.28 53.92 -20.63
N GLY A 209 -14.17 54.16 -21.34
CA GLY A 209 -13.11 55.11 -20.99
C GLY A 209 -13.51 56.57 -20.77
N PRO A 210 -14.44 57.19 -21.52
CA PRO A 210 -14.76 58.62 -21.34
C PRO A 210 -15.29 58.95 -19.94
N ALA A 211 -16.05 58.05 -19.32
CA ALA A 211 -16.57 58.22 -17.97
C ALA A 211 -15.49 58.07 -16.88
N VAL A 212 -14.45 57.28 -17.14
CA VAL A 212 -13.38 56.99 -16.20
C VAL A 212 -12.43 58.17 -16.04
N PHE A 213 -12.17 58.93 -17.12
CA PHE A 213 -11.30 60.11 -17.05
C PHE A 213 -11.89 61.22 -16.18
N THR A 214 -13.21 61.45 -16.27
CA THR A 214 -13.92 62.39 -15.38
C THR A 214 -13.83 61.98 -13.91
N ASP A 215 -14.01 60.70 -13.59
CA ASP A 215 -13.91 60.21 -12.22
C ASP A 215 -12.47 60.33 -11.67
N LEU A 216 -11.45 60.04 -12.50
CA LEU A 216 -10.04 60.16 -12.12
C LEU A 216 -9.62 61.61 -11.84
N GLU A 217 -10.22 62.58 -12.53
CA GLU A 217 -9.98 64.00 -12.28
C GLU A 217 -10.53 64.45 -10.92
N VAL A 218 -11.72 63.96 -10.55
CA VAL A 218 -12.30 64.16 -9.20
C VAL A 218 -11.43 63.51 -8.12
N ILE A 219 -10.93 62.29 -8.35
CA ILE A 219 -10.05 61.57 -7.40
C ILE A 219 -8.71 62.30 -7.24
N ARG A 220 -8.16 62.87 -8.31
CA ARG A 220 -6.90 63.63 -8.31
C ARG A 220 -6.98 64.92 -7.50
N ASN A 221 -8.14 65.57 -7.49
CA ASN A 221 -8.38 66.83 -6.77
C ASN A 221 -8.70 66.64 -5.27
N SER A 222 -8.55 65.43 -4.73
CA SER A 222 -8.76 65.13 -3.31
C SER A 222 -7.65 65.68 -2.41
N GLU A 223 -7.97 65.90 -1.14
CA GLU A 223 -7.03 66.39 -0.12
C GLU A 223 -5.76 65.53 -0.06
N SER A 224 -4.58 66.15 -0.04
CA SER A 224 -3.30 65.44 0.02
C SER A 224 -3.09 64.81 1.40
N VAL A 225 -2.68 63.54 1.41
CA VAL A 225 -2.33 62.78 2.62
C VAL A 225 -0.84 62.38 2.54
N PHE A 226 -0.37 61.51 3.43
CA PHE A 226 1.00 60.98 3.56
C PHE A 226 1.78 60.95 2.23
N LEU A 227 2.99 61.55 2.21
CA LEU A 227 3.87 61.74 1.04
C LEU A 227 3.40 62.76 -0.02
N GLY A 228 2.40 63.59 0.25
CA GLY A 228 1.95 64.65 -0.68
C GLY A 228 1.09 64.13 -1.84
N LEU A 229 0.68 62.85 -1.79
CA LEU A 229 -0.22 62.25 -2.76
C LEU A 229 -1.69 62.52 -2.37
N PRO A 230 -2.59 62.80 -3.34
CA PRO A 230 -4.03 62.91 -3.09
C PRO A 230 -4.58 61.65 -2.41
N ARG A 231 -5.40 61.81 -1.35
CA ARG A 231 -6.01 60.71 -0.58
C ARG A 231 -6.67 59.66 -1.47
N GLY A 232 -7.40 60.12 -2.48
CA GLY A 232 -8.12 59.26 -3.41
C GLY A 232 -7.18 58.36 -4.23
N ILE A 233 -6.01 58.87 -4.64
CA ILE A 233 -5.00 58.09 -5.37
C ILE A 233 -4.36 57.05 -4.45
N VAL A 234 -4.05 57.42 -3.20
CA VAL A 234 -3.49 56.48 -2.21
C VAL A 234 -4.45 55.32 -1.94
N LEU A 235 -5.73 55.63 -1.70
CA LEU A 235 -6.75 54.61 -1.47
C LEU A 235 -6.95 53.70 -2.69
N LEU A 236 -6.91 54.25 -3.90
CA LEU A 236 -7.03 53.50 -5.14
C LEU A 236 -5.81 52.58 -5.38
N LEU A 237 -4.59 53.02 -5.05
CA LEU A 237 -3.39 52.18 -5.10
C LEU A 237 -3.41 51.06 -4.05
N VAL A 238 -3.84 51.36 -2.82
CA VAL A 238 -4.04 50.35 -1.76
C VAL A 238 -5.09 49.34 -2.21
N ASN A 239 -6.17 49.79 -2.83
CA ASN A 239 -7.21 48.93 -3.37
C ASN A 239 -6.67 47.98 -4.48
N ALA A 240 -5.90 48.52 -5.43
CA ALA A 240 -5.31 47.73 -6.52
C ALA A 240 -4.25 46.72 -6.03
N THR A 241 -3.38 47.11 -5.10
CA THR A 241 -2.36 46.22 -4.52
C THR A 241 -2.99 45.10 -3.68
N THR A 242 -3.98 45.41 -2.86
CA THR A 242 -4.69 44.42 -2.04
C THR A 242 -5.50 43.45 -2.91
N GLN A 243 -6.06 43.91 -4.03
CA GLN A 243 -6.70 43.06 -5.04
C GLN A 243 -5.71 42.13 -5.75
N LEU A 244 -4.50 42.59 -6.07
CA LEU A 244 -3.44 41.73 -6.61
C LEU A 244 -3.11 40.58 -5.65
N VAL A 245 -2.92 40.90 -4.35
CA VAL A 245 -2.64 39.91 -3.31
C VAL A 245 -3.78 38.89 -3.19
N CYS A 246 -5.02 39.39 -3.16
CA CYS A 246 -6.24 38.61 -3.08
C CYS A 246 -6.36 37.64 -4.28
N THR A 247 -6.29 38.14 -5.51
CA THR A 247 -6.48 37.36 -6.74
C THR A 247 -5.34 36.35 -6.99
N SER A 248 -4.10 36.71 -6.65
CA SER A 248 -2.99 35.75 -6.66
C SER A 248 -3.19 34.62 -5.66
N GLY A 249 -3.71 34.91 -4.46
CA GLY A 249 -4.06 33.90 -3.47
C GLY A 249 -5.13 32.92 -3.99
N VAL A 250 -6.19 33.44 -4.62
CA VAL A 250 -7.29 32.62 -5.16
C VAL A 250 -6.83 31.74 -6.33
N ASN A 251 -6.14 32.31 -7.32
CA ASN A 251 -5.66 31.54 -8.47
C ASN A 251 -4.64 30.47 -8.07
N ARG A 252 -3.80 30.76 -7.06
CA ARG A 252 -2.87 29.78 -6.50
C ARG A 252 -3.59 28.66 -5.76
N LEU A 253 -4.59 28.99 -4.94
CA LEU A 253 -5.39 27.99 -4.24
C LEU A 253 -6.17 27.09 -5.22
N ALA A 254 -6.73 27.66 -6.29
CA ALA A 254 -7.42 26.92 -7.34
C ALA A 254 -6.53 25.95 -8.11
N SER A 255 -5.20 26.15 -8.08
CA SER A 255 -4.24 25.23 -8.70
C SER A 255 -3.93 23.99 -7.87
N THR A 256 -4.25 23.99 -6.57
CA THR A 256 -3.89 22.93 -5.61
C THR A 256 -5.10 22.32 -4.91
N SER A 257 -6.31 22.81 -5.18
CA SER A 257 -7.50 22.47 -4.41
C SER A 257 -8.74 22.44 -5.29
N SER A 258 -9.71 21.60 -4.93
CA SER A 258 -10.98 21.50 -5.66
C SER A 258 -11.76 22.81 -5.64
N SER A 259 -12.54 23.05 -6.70
CA SER A 259 -13.41 24.22 -6.84
C SER A 259 -14.32 24.45 -5.62
N LEU A 260 -14.84 23.37 -5.01
CA LEU A 260 -15.63 23.45 -3.79
C LEU A 260 -14.83 23.97 -2.60
N THR A 261 -13.59 23.50 -2.42
CA THR A 261 -12.69 23.96 -1.34
C THR A 261 -12.33 25.43 -1.51
N VAL A 262 -12.07 25.86 -2.75
CA VAL A 262 -11.88 27.29 -3.06
C VAL A 262 -13.13 28.09 -2.70
N ALA A 263 -14.32 27.63 -3.07
CA ALA A 263 -15.58 28.31 -2.77
C ALA A 263 -15.82 28.43 -1.25
N VAL A 264 -15.50 27.39 -0.46
CA VAL A 264 -15.59 27.41 1.01
C VAL A 264 -14.64 28.44 1.61
N ILE A 265 -13.37 28.48 1.16
CA ILE A 265 -12.38 29.45 1.65
C ILE A 265 -12.78 30.88 1.25
N LEU A 266 -13.33 31.07 0.04
CA LEU A 266 -13.85 32.37 -0.41
C LEU A 266 -15.08 32.82 0.39
N LEU A 267 -15.88 31.89 0.91
CA LEU A 267 -16.99 32.20 1.80
C LEU A 267 -16.49 32.61 3.19
N ALA A 268 -15.54 31.85 3.76
CA ALA A 268 -14.89 32.20 5.02
C ALA A 268 -14.24 33.59 4.96
N ARG A 269 -13.59 33.93 3.83
CA ARG A 269 -13.08 35.27 3.54
C ARG A 269 -14.12 36.37 3.67
N LYS A 270 -15.28 36.21 3.02
CA LYS A 270 -16.36 37.22 3.03
C LYS A 270 -16.84 37.50 4.45
N PHE A 271 -16.93 36.44 5.26
CA PHE A 271 -17.29 36.53 6.66
C PHE A 271 -16.25 37.30 7.48
N VAL A 272 -14.97 36.98 7.35
CA VAL A 272 -13.89 37.69 8.06
C VAL A 272 -13.85 39.17 7.67
N SER A 273 -14.04 39.49 6.38
CA SER A 273 -14.11 40.88 5.92
C SER A 273 -15.31 41.63 6.53
N LEU A 274 -16.47 40.97 6.65
CA LEU A 274 -17.66 41.55 7.27
C LEU A 274 -17.46 41.80 8.77
N ALA A 275 -16.86 40.85 9.49
CA ALA A 275 -16.56 40.97 10.91
C ALA A 275 -15.58 42.13 11.20
N ILE A 276 -14.55 42.28 10.36
CA ILE A 276 -13.59 43.37 10.46
C ILE A 276 -14.26 44.73 10.16
N SER A 277 -15.09 44.81 9.12
CA SER A 277 -15.83 46.05 8.82
C SER A 277 -16.75 46.45 9.97
N ALA A 278 -17.49 45.51 10.56
CA ALA A 278 -18.35 45.77 11.72
C ALA A 278 -17.57 46.22 12.97
N TYR A 279 -16.39 45.63 13.22
CA TYR A 279 -15.51 46.00 14.34
C TYR A 279 -14.93 47.40 14.17
N ILE A 280 -14.43 47.74 12.97
CA ILE A 280 -13.81 49.04 12.69
C ILE A 280 -14.83 50.18 12.72
N HIS A 281 -16.07 49.93 12.26
CA HIS A 281 -17.10 50.96 12.12
C HIS A 281 -18.10 51.03 13.29
N GLY A 282 -17.90 50.24 14.34
CA GLY A 282 -18.63 50.37 15.61
C GLY A 282 -20.09 49.89 15.60
N SER A 283 -20.49 49.01 14.68
CA SER A 283 -21.84 48.43 14.68
C SER A 283 -21.98 47.33 15.74
N SER A 284 -22.93 47.45 16.67
CA SER A 284 -23.19 46.42 17.69
C SER A 284 -23.70 45.12 17.06
N PHE A 285 -23.04 44.00 17.35
CA PHE A 285 -23.53 42.68 16.95
C PHE A 285 -24.74 42.27 17.80
N THR A 286 -25.91 42.06 17.18
CA THR A 286 -27.06 41.42 17.84
C THR A 286 -26.83 39.92 18.01
N THR A 287 -27.57 39.29 18.94
CA THR A 287 -27.49 37.85 19.25
C THR A 287 -27.60 36.96 18.00
N GLN A 288 -28.42 37.36 17.02
CA GLN A 288 -28.59 36.63 15.75
C GLN A 288 -27.31 36.63 14.88
N GLY A 289 -26.57 37.74 14.85
CA GLY A 289 -25.30 37.85 14.13
C GLY A 289 -24.20 37.00 14.74
N ILE A 290 -24.16 36.90 16.07
CA ILE A 290 -23.21 36.04 16.81
C ILE A 290 -23.51 34.56 16.53
N VAL A 291 -24.78 34.15 16.56
CA VAL A 291 -25.19 32.78 16.25
C VAL A 291 -24.85 32.40 14.81
N GLY A 292 -25.17 33.26 13.84
CA GLY A 292 -24.80 33.02 12.43
C GLY A 292 -23.30 32.89 12.22
N SER A 293 -22.50 33.68 12.95
CA SER A 293 -21.03 33.63 12.94
C SER A 293 -20.47 32.30 13.45
N ILE A 294 -21.00 31.80 14.56
CA ILE A 294 -20.59 30.52 15.16
C ILE A 294 -20.90 29.37 14.19
N ILE A 295 -22.08 29.37 13.57
CA ILE A 295 -22.49 28.34 12.60
C ILE A 295 -21.50 28.26 11.42
N ILE A 296 -21.05 29.40 10.88
CA ILE A 296 -20.10 29.43 9.77
C ILE A 296 -18.74 28.87 10.19
N VAL A 297 -18.22 29.27 11.36
CA VAL A 297 -16.92 28.80 11.87
C VAL A 297 -16.94 27.29 12.12
N VAL A 298 -17.98 26.79 12.79
CA VAL A 298 -18.16 25.35 13.06
C VAL A 298 -18.28 24.57 11.76
N ALA A 299 -19.07 25.05 10.80
CA ALA A 299 -19.26 24.38 9.52
C ALA A 299 -17.99 24.37 8.65
N THR A 300 -17.16 25.43 8.73
CA THR A 300 -15.86 25.54 8.03
C THR A 300 -14.82 24.61 8.64
N ILE A 301 -14.76 24.52 9.97
CA ILE A 301 -13.88 23.58 10.69
C ILE A 301 -14.29 22.14 10.39
N HIS A 302 -15.59 21.85 10.38
CA HIS A 302 -16.13 20.54 10.02
C HIS A 302 -15.81 20.16 8.56
N TYR A 303 -15.73 21.12 7.64
CA TYR A 303 -15.26 20.88 6.26
C TYR A 303 -13.75 20.62 6.20
N ALA A 304 -12.94 21.39 6.94
CA ALA A 304 -11.47 21.32 6.91
C ALA A 304 -10.88 20.09 7.62
N LEU A 305 -11.55 19.54 8.63
CA LEU A 305 -11.06 18.38 9.40
C LEU A 305 -11.14 17.04 8.66
N ASN A 306 -11.69 16.99 7.44
CA ASN A 306 -11.92 15.74 6.71
C ASN A 306 -10.80 15.43 5.69
N ALA A 307 -9.55 15.37 6.17
CA ALA A 307 -8.68 14.28 5.71
C ALA A 307 -9.32 12.99 6.22
N VAL A 308 -9.47 11.95 5.38
CA VAL A 308 -10.15 10.72 5.81
C VAL A 308 -9.43 10.18 7.05
N PRO A 309 -10.11 10.08 8.22
CA PRO A 309 -9.45 9.68 9.46
C PRO A 309 -9.00 8.21 9.35
N PRO A 310 -8.00 7.77 10.13
CA PRO A 310 -7.56 6.37 10.15
C PRO A 310 -8.73 5.39 10.39
N ALA A 311 -9.72 5.77 11.21
CA ALA A 311 -10.94 4.99 11.45
C ALA A 311 -11.75 4.67 10.17
N LYS A 312 -11.67 5.52 9.14
CA LYS A 312 -12.35 5.35 7.85
C LYS A 312 -11.42 4.88 6.74
N THR A 313 -10.23 4.40 7.10
CA THR A 313 -9.30 3.76 6.18
C THR A 313 -9.43 2.24 6.33
N ARG A 314 -9.33 1.50 5.22
CA ARG A 314 -9.26 0.04 5.17
C ARG A 314 -8.04 -0.34 4.35
N ASN A 315 -7.15 -1.16 4.89
CA ASN A 315 -6.03 -1.72 4.13
C ASN A 315 -6.33 -3.19 3.87
N ILE A 316 -6.65 -3.53 2.62
CA ILE A 316 -7.09 -4.87 2.25
C ILE A 316 -6.14 -5.52 1.25
N GLY A 317 -5.91 -6.81 1.42
CA GLY A 317 -5.31 -7.65 0.38
C GLY A 317 -6.37 -8.42 -0.38
N ILE A 318 -6.12 -8.68 -1.65
CA ILE A 318 -6.92 -9.64 -2.41
C ILE A 318 -6.11 -10.92 -2.54
N ILE A 319 -6.66 -12.03 -2.04
CA ILE A 319 -6.06 -13.37 -2.06
C ILE A 319 -6.87 -14.22 -3.02
N ALA A 320 -6.23 -14.88 -3.98
CA ALA A 320 -6.91 -15.81 -4.87
C ALA A 320 -5.94 -16.81 -5.50
N HIS A 321 -6.45 -17.95 -5.96
CA HIS A 321 -5.69 -18.82 -6.86
C HIS A 321 -5.53 -18.20 -8.25
N ILE A 322 -4.66 -18.80 -9.06
CA ILE A 322 -4.49 -18.46 -10.48
C ILE A 322 -5.86 -18.58 -11.18
N ASP A 323 -6.17 -17.61 -12.02
CA ASP A 323 -7.42 -17.51 -12.77
C ASP A 323 -8.71 -17.41 -11.95
N ALA A 324 -8.71 -17.34 -10.62
CA ALA A 324 -9.94 -17.16 -9.82
C ALA A 324 -10.65 -15.81 -10.05
N GLY A 325 -10.07 -14.92 -10.85
CA GLY A 325 -10.64 -13.62 -11.23
C GLY A 325 -10.24 -12.48 -10.28
N LYS A 326 -9.06 -12.58 -9.66
CA LYS A 326 -8.49 -11.58 -8.76
C LYS A 326 -8.39 -10.20 -9.40
N THR A 327 -7.57 -10.08 -10.44
CA THR A 327 -7.37 -8.84 -11.18
C THR A 327 -8.68 -8.29 -11.75
N THR A 328 -9.53 -9.16 -12.31
CA THR A 328 -10.84 -8.75 -12.83
C THR A 328 -11.69 -8.11 -11.74
N THR A 329 -11.68 -8.65 -10.52
CA THR A 329 -12.41 -8.08 -9.37
C THR A 329 -11.82 -6.72 -8.98
N THR A 330 -10.48 -6.61 -8.90
CA THR A 330 -9.78 -5.35 -8.60
C THR A 330 -10.14 -4.25 -9.61
N GLU A 331 -10.16 -4.57 -10.90
CA GLU A 331 -10.54 -3.66 -11.99
C GLU A 331 -12.00 -3.18 -11.87
N ARG A 332 -12.93 -4.08 -11.50
CA ARG A 332 -14.32 -3.68 -11.25
C ARG A 332 -14.42 -2.75 -10.03
N MET A 333 -13.65 -3.01 -8.96
CA MET A 333 -13.60 -2.12 -7.79
C MET A 333 -13.07 -0.72 -8.17
N LEU A 334 -12.06 -0.64 -9.05
CA LEU A 334 -11.53 0.62 -9.56
C LEU A 334 -12.58 1.40 -10.35
N PHE A 335 -13.28 0.73 -11.26
CA PHE A 335 -14.32 1.35 -12.07
C PHE A 335 -15.48 1.86 -11.21
N TYR A 336 -16.01 1.03 -10.31
CA TYR A 336 -17.13 1.42 -9.46
C TYR A 336 -16.77 2.54 -8.47
N SER A 337 -15.51 2.63 -8.05
CA SER A 337 -15.05 3.77 -7.24
C SER A 337 -15.01 5.11 -7.99
N GLY A 338 -15.17 5.09 -9.32
CA GLY A 338 -15.08 6.26 -10.19
C GLY A 338 -13.65 6.71 -10.50
N LYS A 339 -12.64 5.89 -10.16
CA LYS A 339 -11.22 6.19 -10.45
C LYS A 339 -10.88 5.96 -11.92
N THR A 340 -11.49 4.97 -12.56
CA THR A 340 -11.35 4.70 -13.99
C THR A 340 -12.69 4.93 -14.70
N SER A 341 -12.66 5.54 -15.88
CA SER A 341 -13.87 5.76 -16.69
C SER A 341 -14.20 4.60 -17.63
N ARG A 342 -13.28 3.64 -17.78
CA ARG A 342 -13.40 2.42 -18.59
C ARG A 342 -13.07 1.22 -17.73
N ILE A 343 -13.64 0.08 -18.07
CA ILE A 343 -13.32 -1.17 -17.39
C ILE A 343 -12.19 -1.88 -18.14
N GLY A 344 -11.10 -2.21 -17.45
CA GLY A 344 -9.99 -2.98 -18.00
C GLY A 344 -10.35 -4.47 -18.18
N ASN A 345 -9.72 -5.10 -19.16
CA ASN A 345 -9.82 -6.55 -19.42
C ASN A 345 -8.42 -7.19 -19.39
N VAL A 346 -8.30 -8.31 -18.69
CA VAL A 346 -7.04 -9.06 -18.53
C VAL A 346 -6.61 -9.66 -19.86
N ASP A 347 -7.56 -10.24 -20.61
CA ASP A 347 -7.28 -10.92 -21.90
C ASP A 347 -6.79 -9.94 -22.98
N GLU A 348 -7.15 -8.66 -22.85
CA GLU A 348 -6.74 -7.59 -23.76
C GLU A 348 -5.48 -6.87 -23.28
N GLY A 349 -4.95 -7.22 -22.10
CA GLY A 349 -3.75 -6.60 -21.50
C GLY A 349 -3.95 -5.13 -21.08
N ASP A 350 -5.21 -4.71 -20.88
CA ASP A 350 -5.61 -3.31 -20.72
C ASP A 350 -5.85 -2.91 -19.25
N THR A 351 -5.46 -3.77 -18.31
CA THR A 351 -5.62 -3.59 -16.86
C THR A 351 -4.65 -2.56 -16.28
N VAL A 352 -5.07 -1.92 -15.19
CA VAL A 352 -4.33 -0.89 -14.46
C VAL A 352 -3.37 -1.52 -13.44
N THR A 353 -3.73 -2.68 -12.88
CA THR A 353 -2.93 -3.39 -11.87
C THR A 353 -1.71 -4.11 -12.46
N ASP A 354 -1.84 -4.68 -13.66
CA ASP A 354 -0.78 -5.45 -14.32
C ASP A 354 0.03 -4.52 -15.22
N TYR A 355 0.98 -3.80 -14.65
CA TYR A 355 1.79 -2.83 -15.39
C TYR A 355 3.04 -3.44 -16.03
N LEU A 356 3.46 -4.64 -15.62
CA LEU A 356 4.60 -5.30 -16.26
C LEU A 356 4.18 -5.95 -17.59
N PRO A 357 4.99 -5.82 -18.66
CA PRO A 357 4.71 -6.48 -19.94
C PRO A 357 4.53 -8.00 -19.80
N SER A 358 5.35 -8.66 -18.98
CA SER A 358 5.29 -10.10 -18.73
C SER A 358 4.01 -10.53 -18.00
N GLU A 359 3.46 -9.67 -17.12
CA GLU A 359 2.15 -9.92 -16.46
C GLU A 359 1.03 -9.93 -17.49
N ARG A 360 0.99 -8.92 -18.38
CA ARG A 360 -0.01 -8.81 -19.46
C ARG A 360 0.08 -9.95 -20.46
N GLN A 361 1.29 -10.36 -20.83
CA GLN A 361 1.49 -11.44 -21.78
C GLN A 361 1.06 -12.81 -21.22
N ARG A 362 1.28 -13.04 -19.93
CA ARG A 362 1.00 -14.32 -19.26
C ARG A 362 -0.37 -14.38 -18.58
N GLY A 363 -1.04 -13.24 -18.40
CA GLY A 363 -2.33 -13.13 -17.70
C GLY A 363 -2.25 -13.42 -16.19
N ILE A 364 -1.08 -13.24 -15.57
CA ILE A 364 -0.84 -13.51 -14.14
C ILE A 364 -0.27 -12.29 -13.43
N THR A 365 -0.64 -12.10 -12.15
CA THR A 365 -0.03 -11.09 -11.27
C THR A 365 1.30 -11.61 -10.72
N ILE A 366 2.39 -10.89 -10.96
CA ILE A 366 3.74 -11.22 -10.50
C ILE A 366 4.14 -10.32 -9.33
N GLN A 367 3.91 -9.00 -9.45
CA GLN A 367 4.24 -8.03 -8.40
C GLN A 367 2.98 -7.45 -7.76
N SER A 368 3.02 -7.19 -6.45
CA SER A 368 1.84 -6.63 -5.78
C SER A 368 1.56 -5.19 -6.19
N ALA A 369 0.35 -4.87 -6.65
CA ALA A 369 -0.05 -3.50 -6.98
C ALA A 369 -0.73 -2.83 -5.77
N ALA A 370 -0.31 -1.62 -5.40
CA ALA A 370 -0.93 -0.85 -4.33
C ALA A 370 -1.80 0.28 -4.91
N ILE A 371 -3.09 0.30 -4.57
CA ILE A 371 -4.07 1.24 -5.13
C ILE A 371 -4.97 1.81 -4.05
N SER A 372 -5.28 3.10 -4.10
CA SER A 372 -6.22 3.74 -3.17
C SER A 372 -7.52 4.16 -3.87
N ILE A 373 -8.65 3.61 -3.43
CA ILE A 373 -9.98 3.95 -3.96
C ILE A 373 -10.91 4.53 -2.88
N PRO A 374 -11.75 5.53 -3.22
CA PRO A 374 -12.82 5.98 -2.34
C PRO A 374 -14.07 5.09 -2.50
N TRP A 375 -14.68 4.67 -1.39
CA TRP A 375 -15.95 3.96 -1.40
C TRP A 375 -16.78 4.28 -0.15
N ASN A 376 -18.06 4.61 -0.28
CA ASN A 376 -18.97 4.89 0.84
C ASN A 376 -18.38 5.77 1.97
N ARG A 377 -17.69 6.87 1.61
CA ARG A 377 -17.00 7.81 2.54
C ARG A 377 -15.83 7.20 3.33
N HIS A 378 -15.32 6.07 2.88
CA HIS A 378 -14.13 5.41 3.35
C HIS A 378 -13.05 5.44 2.27
N LYS A 379 -11.80 5.28 2.69
CA LYS A 379 -10.66 5.07 1.81
C LYS A 379 -10.27 3.61 1.91
N ILE A 380 -10.28 2.90 0.79
CA ILE A 380 -9.81 1.51 0.70
C ILE A 380 -8.45 1.54 0.00
N ASN A 381 -7.42 1.06 0.67
CA ASN A 381 -6.12 0.77 0.09
C ASN A 381 -6.08 -0.72 -0.23
N ILE A 382 -5.96 -1.06 -1.50
CA ILE A 382 -5.94 -2.42 -2.01
C ILE A 382 -4.48 -2.78 -2.31
N ILE A 383 -4.05 -3.94 -1.83
CA ILE A 383 -2.83 -4.61 -2.29
C ILE A 383 -3.26 -5.87 -3.05
N ASP A 384 -3.07 -5.85 -4.36
CA ASP A 384 -3.37 -7.01 -5.21
C ASP A 384 -2.21 -8.00 -5.11
N THR A 385 -2.41 -9.21 -4.57
CA THR A 385 -1.31 -10.14 -4.27
C THR A 385 -1.14 -11.24 -5.33
N PRO A 386 0.07 -11.75 -5.60
CA PRO A 386 0.26 -12.85 -6.55
C PRO A 386 -0.51 -14.12 -6.17
N GLY A 387 -1.04 -14.83 -7.17
CA GLY A 387 -1.77 -16.10 -6.96
C GLY A 387 -0.93 -17.36 -7.15
N HIS A 388 0.30 -17.23 -7.63
CA HIS A 388 1.19 -18.35 -7.98
C HIS A 388 2.11 -18.72 -6.80
N ALA A 389 2.44 -20.01 -6.65
CA ALA A 389 3.28 -20.54 -5.56
C ALA A 389 4.70 -19.96 -5.55
N ASP A 390 5.32 -19.81 -6.72
CA ASP A 390 6.68 -19.27 -6.88
C ASP A 390 6.86 -17.84 -6.31
N PHE A 391 5.79 -17.06 -6.13
CA PHE A 391 5.84 -15.73 -5.52
C PHE A 391 5.36 -15.72 -4.06
N THR A 392 5.52 -16.83 -3.34
CA THR A 392 5.12 -16.94 -1.93
C THR A 392 5.73 -15.82 -1.08
N PHE A 393 6.96 -15.39 -1.36
CA PHE A 393 7.60 -14.30 -0.62
C PHE A 393 6.87 -12.94 -0.81
N GLU A 394 6.43 -12.62 -2.03
CA GLU A 394 5.65 -11.39 -2.31
C GLU A 394 4.28 -11.43 -1.61
N VAL A 395 3.68 -12.62 -1.48
CA VAL A 395 2.44 -12.83 -0.70
C VAL A 395 2.69 -12.60 0.79
N THR A 396 3.71 -13.24 1.38
CA THR A 396 4.08 -13.07 2.80
C THR A 396 4.36 -11.60 3.15
N ARG A 397 5.14 -10.93 2.29
CA ARG A 397 5.43 -9.49 2.37
C ARG A 397 4.16 -8.64 2.36
N SER A 398 3.22 -8.96 1.47
CA SER A 398 1.96 -8.23 1.34
C SER A 398 1.08 -8.43 2.58
N LEU A 399 0.91 -9.67 3.06
CA LEU A 399 0.10 -9.99 4.23
C LEU A 399 0.50 -9.21 5.50
N ARG A 400 1.81 -9.01 5.73
CA ARG A 400 2.32 -8.26 6.90
C ARG A 400 1.87 -6.80 6.95
N VAL A 401 1.46 -6.24 5.82
CA VAL A 401 1.11 -4.82 5.65
C VAL A 401 -0.39 -4.60 5.64
N LEU A 402 -1.18 -5.68 5.63
CA LEU A 402 -2.63 -5.63 5.49
C LEU A 402 -3.32 -5.62 6.85
N ASP A 403 -4.52 -5.04 6.89
CA ASP A 403 -5.39 -5.06 8.06
C ASP A 403 -6.52 -6.07 7.89
N GLY A 404 -6.99 -6.29 6.66
CA GLY A 404 -7.96 -7.33 6.31
C GLY A 404 -7.64 -7.94 4.95
N ALA A 405 -8.36 -9.01 4.60
CA ALA A 405 -8.22 -9.63 3.29
C ALA A 405 -9.56 -10.05 2.68
N VAL A 406 -9.62 -10.06 1.35
CA VAL A 406 -10.72 -10.61 0.56
C VAL A 406 -10.19 -11.82 -0.17
N THR A 407 -10.69 -13.00 0.18
CA THR A 407 -10.34 -14.28 -0.44
C THR A 407 -11.32 -14.60 -1.55
N ILE A 408 -10.84 -14.57 -2.79
CA ILE A 408 -11.63 -14.85 -3.99
C ILE A 408 -11.49 -16.33 -4.34
N LEU A 409 -12.63 -16.99 -4.51
CA LEU A 409 -12.74 -18.41 -4.82
C LEU A 409 -13.49 -18.60 -6.15
N ASP A 410 -13.09 -19.57 -6.97
CA ASP A 410 -13.80 -19.91 -8.19
C ASP A 410 -14.99 -20.83 -7.86
N ALA A 411 -16.21 -20.44 -8.23
CA ALA A 411 -17.41 -21.25 -7.99
C ALA A 411 -17.38 -22.64 -8.66
N VAL A 412 -16.58 -22.82 -9.71
CA VAL A 412 -16.44 -24.10 -10.44
C VAL A 412 -15.36 -24.97 -9.82
N ALA A 413 -14.23 -24.40 -9.38
CA ALA A 413 -13.12 -25.17 -8.82
C ALA A 413 -13.22 -25.39 -7.29
N GLY A 414 -13.86 -24.46 -6.57
CA GLY A 414 -13.96 -24.48 -5.11
C GLY A 414 -12.70 -23.94 -4.43
N VAL A 415 -12.32 -24.56 -3.31
CA VAL A 415 -11.12 -24.18 -2.54
C VAL A 415 -9.92 -25.00 -3.01
N GLU A 416 -8.90 -24.29 -3.50
CA GLU A 416 -7.65 -24.84 -4.02
C GLU A 416 -6.51 -24.77 -2.99
N ALA A 417 -5.54 -25.68 -3.09
CA ALA A 417 -4.47 -25.85 -2.10
C ALA A 417 -3.63 -24.58 -1.87
N GLN A 418 -3.38 -23.80 -2.92
CA GLN A 418 -2.66 -22.53 -2.81
C GLN A 418 -3.46 -21.50 -1.99
N THR A 419 -4.78 -21.40 -2.22
CA THR A 419 -5.65 -20.51 -1.46
C THR A 419 -5.69 -20.92 0.01
N GLU A 420 -5.72 -22.22 0.29
CA GLU A 420 -5.65 -22.76 1.65
C GLU A 420 -4.33 -22.41 2.36
N LYS A 421 -3.18 -22.53 1.66
CA LYS A 421 -1.87 -22.14 2.21
C LYS A 421 -1.84 -20.66 2.58
N VAL A 422 -2.27 -19.78 1.68
CA VAL A 422 -2.30 -18.33 1.94
C VAL A 422 -3.33 -17.98 3.02
N TRP A 423 -4.45 -18.71 3.07
CA TRP A 423 -5.45 -18.57 4.14
C TRP A 423 -4.86 -18.91 5.52
N ARG A 424 -4.10 -20.00 5.64
CA ARG A 424 -3.40 -20.38 6.88
C ARG A 424 -2.35 -19.34 7.28
N GLN A 425 -1.60 -18.80 6.32
CA GLN A 425 -0.64 -17.71 6.57
C GLN A 425 -1.35 -16.45 7.09
N ALA A 426 -2.48 -16.07 6.49
CA ALA A 426 -3.29 -14.95 6.97
C ALA A 426 -3.89 -15.23 8.37
N ALA A 427 -4.26 -16.49 8.65
CA ALA A 427 -4.75 -16.92 9.96
C ALA A 427 -3.66 -16.80 11.04
N ALA A 428 -2.43 -17.20 10.73
CA ALA A 428 -1.29 -17.07 11.64
C ALA A 428 -0.98 -15.61 11.99
N LEU A 429 -1.26 -14.69 11.07
CA LEU A 429 -1.15 -13.25 11.27
C LEU A 429 -2.44 -12.60 11.84
N LYS A 430 -3.45 -13.41 12.19
CA LYS A 430 -4.77 -12.98 12.69
C LYS A 430 -5.46 -11.93 11.81
N ILE A 431 -5.28 -12.00 10.49
CA ILE A 431 -5.89 -11.04 9.55
C ILE A 431 -7.36 -11.40 9.33
N PRO A 432 -8.34 -10.52 9.67
CA PRO A 432 -9.74 -10.73 9.36
C PRO A 432 -10.01 -10.87 7.87
N ARG A 433 -10.92 -11.78 7.50
CA ARG A 433 -11.12 -12.19 6.10
C ARG A 433 -12.60 -12.17 5.69
N ILE A 434 -12.85 -11.84 4.44
CA ILE A 434 -14.13 -12.04 3.73
C ILE A 434 -13.88 -13.05 2.60
N ALA A 435 -14.81 -13.98 2.39
CA ALA A 435 -14.78 -14.87 1.23
C ALA A 435 -15.70 -14.35 0.12
N TYR A 436 -15.23 -14.37 -1.13
CA TYR A 436 -16.00 -13.99 -2.31
C TYR A 436 -15.96 -15.11 -3.35
N ILE A 437 -17.09 -15.78 -3.54
CA ILE A 437 -17.28 -16.84 -4.54
C ILE A 437 -17.61 -16.20 -5.89
N ASN A 438 -16.62 -16.19 -6.77
CA ASN A 438 -16.65 -15.53 -8.07
C ASN A 438 -17.00 -16.52 -9.19
N LYS A 439 -17.27 -15.99 -10.40
CA LYS A 439 -17.62 -16.77 -11.60
C LYS A 439 -18.89 -17.62 -11.49
N MET A 440 -19.88 -17.11 -10.75
CA MET A 440 -21.21 -17.73 -10.65
C MET A 440 -21.97 -17.85 -12.00
N ASP A 441 -21.46 -17.21 -13.05
CA ASP A 441 -22.03 -17.26 -14.41
C ASP A 441 -21.58 -18.49 -15.23
N ARG A 442 -20.63 -19.29 -14.72
CA ARG A 442 -20.11 -20.46 -15.45
C ARG A 442 -20.99 -21.71 -15.25
N PRO A 443 -21.08 -22.60 -16.26
CA PRO A 443 -21.69 -23.91 -16.06
C PRO A 443 -20.88 -24.73 -15.05
N GLY A 444 -21.56 -25.38 -14.10
CA GLY A 444 -20.92 -26.11 -13.00
C GLY A 444 -20.48 -25.24 -11.82
N ALA A 445 -20.90 -23.96 -11.77
CA ALA A 445 -20.75 -23.11 -10.60
C ALA A 445 -21.63 -23.61 -9.45
N GLY A 446 -20.98 -24.04 -8.35
CA GLY A 446 -21.63 -24.48 -7.12
C GLY A 446 -21.33 -23.54 -5.96
N PHE A 447 -22.30 -22.72 -5.58
CA PHE A 447 -22.17 -21.85 -4.41
C PHE A 447 -22.14 -22.69 -3.14
N SER A 448 -23.10 -23.60 -2.99
CA SER A 448 -23.29 -24.39 -1.78
C SER A 448 -22.16 -25.39 -1.58
N ARG A 449 -21.72 -26.05 -2.66
CA ARG A 449 -20.49 -26.86 -2.64
C ARG A 449 -19.28 -26.04 -2.16
N THR A 450 -19.07 -24.85 -2.70
CA THR A 450 -17.91 -24.01 -2.36
C THR A 450 -17.98 -23.54 -0.90
N VAL A 451 -19.16 -23.20 -0.37
CA VAL A 451 -19.32 -22.86 1.06
C VAL A 451 -18.98 -24.06 1.96
N LYS A 452 -19.42 -25.27 1.61
CA LYS A 452 -19.02 -26.48 2.35
C LYS A 452 -17.52 -26.70 2.33
N GLU A 453 -16.87 -26.46 1.19
CA GLU A 453 -15.42 -26.52 1.07
C GLU A 453 -14.70 -25.44 1.89
N ILE A 454 -15.26 -24.23 2.03
CA ILE A 454 -14.72 -23.19 2.92
C ILE A 454 -14.70 -23.71 4.36
N ILE A 455 -15.80 -24.29 4.85
CA ILE A 455 -15.88 -24.81 6.21
C ILE A 455 -14.90 -25.97 6.40
N ALA A 456 -14.91 -26.93 5.48
CA ALA A 456 -14.11 -28.15 5.59
C ALA A 456 -12.60 -27.93 5.40
N LYS A 457 -12.18 -27.10 4.43
CA LYS A 457 -10.76 -26.93 4.10
C LYS A 457 -10.14 -25.71 4.77
N LEU A 458 -10.89 -24.61 4.88
CA LEU A 458 -10.38 -23.37 5.50
C LEU A 458 -10.64 -23.32 7.00
N GLN A 459 -11.36 -24.31 7.55
CA GLN A 459 -11.59 -24.52 8.98
C GLN A 459 -12.11 -23.25 9.66
N THR A 460 -13.15 -22.66 9.07
CA THR A 460 -13.77 -21.41 9.52
C THR A 460 -15.29 -21.53 9.46
N ARG A 461 -15.98 -20.86 10.38
CA ARG A 461 -17.44 -20.74 10.33
C ARG A 461 -17.82 -19.73 9.27
N ALA A 462 -18.71 -20.12 8.36
CA ALA A 462 -19.13 -19.28 7.25
C ALA A 462 -20.51 -18.67 7.55
N VAL A 463 -20.66 -17.35 7.34
CA VAL A 463 -21.97 -16.69 7.38
C VAL A 463 -22.28 -16.14 5.98
N CYS A 464 -23.32 -16.67 5.35
CA CYS A 464 -23.75 -16.26 4.01
C CYS A 464 -24.46 -14.90 4.06
N VAL A 465 -23.76 -13.84 3.63
CA VAL A 465 -24.30 -12.47 3.62
C VAL A 465 -25.20 -12.23 2.41
N ASN A 466 -24.85 -12.83 1.28
CA ASN A 466 -25.69 -12.86 0.09
C ASN A 466 -25.80 -14.27 -0.49
N LEU A 467 -26.89 -14.51 -1.23
CA LEU A 467 -27.13 -15.75 -1.96
C LEU A 467 -27.22 -15.50 -3.46
N PRO A 468 -26.87 -16.47 -4.31
CA PRO A 468 -26.97 -16.31 -5.75
C PRO A 468 -28.44 -16.37 -6.20
N TYR A 469 -28.80 -15.52 -7.17
CA TYR A 469 -30.11 -15.56 -7.82
C TYR A 469 -29.96 -15.92 -9.31
N PHE A 470 -30.70 -16.96 -9.70
CA PHE A 470 -30.81 -17.43 -11.08
C PHE A 470 -32.22 -17.16 -11.60
N GLU A 471 -32.29 -16.67 -12.84
CA GLU A 471 -33.54 -16.46 -13.57
C GLU A 471 -33.59 -17.44 -14.74
N GLU A 472 -34.76 -18.04 -14.97
CA GLU A 472 -34.97 -18.93 -16.11
C GLU A 472 -35.24 -18.09 -17.37
N ILE A 473 -34.33 -18.18 -18.35
CA ILE A 473 -34.42 -17.47 -19.62
C ILE A 473 -34.15 -18.47 -20.73
N ASP A 474 -35.10 -18.62 -21.66
CA ASP A 474 -35.00 -19.57 -22.79
C ASP A 474 -34.73 -21.03 -22.34
N SER A 475 -35.38 -21.46 -21.25
CA SER A 475 -35.19 -22.79 -20.63
C SER A 475 -33.79 -23.07 -20.08
N GLU A 476 -32.96 -22.03 -19.88
CA GLU A 476 -31.69 -22.09 -19.17
C GLU A 476 -31.70 -21.18 -17.94
N LEU A 477 -31.18 -21.67 -16.81
CA LEU A 477 -30.99 -20.87 -15.61
C LEU A 477 -29.74 -20.00 -15.75
N LYS A 478 -29.91 -18.68 -15.76
CA LYS A 478 -28.83 -17.69 -15.90
C LYS A 478 -28.66 -16.88 -14.63
N PHE A 479 -27.42 -16.69 -14.21
CA PHE A 479 -27.08 -15.86 -13.06
C PHE A 479 -27.37 -14.38 -13.35
N LYS A 480 -28.27 -13.76 -12.57
CA LYS A 480 -28.80 -12.42 -12.83
C LYS A 480 -28.67 -11.44 -11.66
N GLY A 481 -28.43 -11.95 -10.46
CA GLY A 481 -28.38 -11.09 -9.29
C GLY A 481 -27.98 -11.82 -8.02
N VAL A 482 -28.08 -11.11 -6.91
CA VAL A 482 -27.82 -11.63 -5.57
C VAL A 482 -28.93 -11.21 -4.61
N ILE A 483 -29.23 -12.08 -3.65
CA ILE A 483 -30.19 -11.83 -2.58
C ILE A 483 -29.40 -11.38 -1.35
N ASP A 484 -29.61 -10.16 -0.89
CA ASP A 484 -29.06 -9.62 0.35
C ASP A 484 -29.90 -10.11 1.54
N VAL A 485 -29.31 -11.02 2.32
CA VAL A 485 -29.95 -11.69 3.47
C VAL A 485 -30.10 -10.72 4.66
N ILE A 486 -29.20 -9.74 4.78
CA ILE A 486 -29.16 -8.80 5.89
C ILE A 486 -30.26 -7.76 5.76
N HIS A 487 -30.36 -7.13 4.58
CA HIS A 487 -31.37 -6.09 4.31
C HIS A 487 -32.68 -6.65 3.72
N LYS A 488 -32.76 -7.96 3.47
CA LYS A 488 -33.93 -8.64 2.89
C LYS A 488 -34.31 -8.11 1.50
N LYS A 489 -33.30 -7.89 0.65
CA LYS A 489 -33.47 -7.30 -0.69
C LYS A 489 -32.94 -8.21 -1.79
N LEU A 490 -33.69 -8.31 -2.88
CA LEU A 490 -33.20 -8.90 -4.12
C LEU A 490 -32.55 -7.81 -4.97
N LEU A 491 -31.27 -7.98 -5.30
CA LEU A 491 -30.50 -7.07 -6.13
C LEU A 491 -30.35 -7.68 -7.53
N LEU A 492 -30.87 -7.00 -8.55
CA LEU A 492 -30.84 -7.45 -9.95
C LEU A 492 -29.99 -6.51 -10.80
N TRP A 493 -29.10 -7.10 -11.60
CA TRP A 493 -28.28 -6.39 -12.57
C TRP A 493 -28.86 -6.57 -13.96
N ASP A 494 -29.38 -5.48 -14.52
CA ASP A 494 -30.00 -5.51 -15.84
C ASP A 494 -28.93 -5.35 -16.94
N SER A 495 -28.51 -6.49 -17.49
CA SER A 495 -27.55 -6.54 -18.60
C SER A 495 -28.05 -5.85 -19.87
N SER A 496 -29.38 -5.67 -20.02
CA SER A 496 -29.98 -4.98 -21.17
C SER A 496 -29.99 -3.45 -21.00
N ALA A 497 -30.05 -2.96 -19.76
CA ALA A 497 -30.08 -1.53 -19.45
C ALA A 497 -28.68 -0.90 -19.20
N SER A 498 -27.68 -1.70 -18.84
CA SER A 498 -26.27 -1.30 -18.73
C SER A 498 -25.34 -2.51 -18.81
N GLN A 499 -24.39 -2.52 -19.76
CA GLN A 499 -23.35 -3.56 -19.83
C GLN A 499 -22.31 -3.42 -18.70
N ASP A 500 -22.17 -2.21 -18.12
CA ASP A 500 -21.13 -1.88 -17.15
C ASP A 500 -21.52 -2.14 -15.68
N GLY A 501 -22.72 -2.67 -15.42
CA GLY A 501 -23.19 -3.04 -14.07
C GLY A 501 -23.53 -1.88 -13.12
N THR A 502 -23.72 -0.66 -13.63
CA THR A 502 -23.99 0.54 -12.82
C THR A 502 -25.46 0.68 -12.39
N LYS A 503 -26.40 0.06 -13.12
CA LYS A 503 -27.83 0.10 -12.78
C LYS A 503 -28.22 -1.17 -12.03
N ILE A 504 -28.55 -1.01 -10.75
CA ILE A 504 -29.00 -2.10 -9.87
C ILE A 504 -30.45 -1.84 -9.49
N LYS A 505 -31.33 -2.81 -9.74
CA LYS A 505 -32.72 -2.77 -9.28
C LYS A 505 -32.81 -3.53 -7.97
N ALA A 506 -33.16 -2.84 -6.89
CA ALA A 506 -33.39 -3.43 -5.57
C ALA A 506 -34.90 -3.64 -5.35
N LEU A 507 -35.30 -4.88 -5.10
CA LEU A 507 -36.67 -5.28 -4.78
C LEU A 507 -36.74 -5.75 -3.33
N ASP A 508 -37.80 -5.35 -2.62
CA ASP A 508 -37.99 -5.77 -1.23
C ASP A 508 -38.64 -7.16 -1.16
N VAL A 509 -38.00 -8.06 -0.41
CA VAL A 509 -38.46 -9.44 -0.26
C VAL A 509 -39.59 -9.52 0.79
N SER A 510 -39.66 -8.59 1.74
CA SER A 510 -40.70 -8.61 2.78
C SER A 510 -42.11 -8.40 2.22
N ASP A 511 -42.22 -7.65 1.13
CA ASP A 511 -43.49 -7.18 0.58
C ASP A 511 -44.13 -8.20 -0.37
N GLY A 512 -43.54 -9.39 -0.53
CA GLY A 512 -43.99 -10.44 -1.44
C GLY A 512 -43.68 -10.17 -2.92
N SER A 513 -43.09 -9.01 -3.24
CA SER A 513 -42.82 -8.57 -4.62
C SER A 513 -41.76 -9.39 -5.37
N ALA A 514 -40.94 -10.16 -4.64
CA ALA A 514 -39.86 -10.98 -5.17
C ALA A 514 -40.24 -12.48 -5.36
N GLY A 515 -41.44 -12.89 -4.95
CA GLY A 515 -41.91 -14.28 -5.01
C GLY A 515 -41.67 -15.09 -3.72
N GLU A 516 -42.51 -16.10 -3.46
CA GLU A 516 -42.51 -16.88 -2.22
C GLU A 516 -41.24 -17.70 -1.99
N ASN A 517 -40.67 -18.30 -3.05
CA ASN A 517 -39.45 -19.11 -2.96
C ASN A 517 -38.26 -18.30 -2.42
N ILE A 518 -38.11 -17.05 -2.84
CA ILE A 518 -37.00 -16.19 -2.40
C ILE A 518 -37.17 -15.80 -0.92
N ARG A 519 -38.42 -15.56 -0.49
CA ARG A 519 -38.71 -15.25 0.92
C ARG A 519 -38.37 -16.41 1.84
N ASP A 520 -38.70 -17.64 1.44
CA ASP A 520 -38.34 -18.86 2.19
C ASP A 520 -36.82 -19.04 2.28
N MET A 521 -36.09 -18.83 1.17
CA MET A 521 -34.62 -18.87 1.16
C MET A 521 -34.01 -17.85 2.14
N VAL A 522 -34.52 -16.62 2.16
CA VAL A 522 -34.05 -15.57 3.08
C VAL A 522 -34.36 -15.93 4.53
N ALA A 523 -35.56 -16.43 4.82
CA ALA A 523 -35.96 -16.82 6.17
C ALA A 523 -35.01 -17.88 6.75
N LYS A 524 -34.78 -18.98 6.00
CA LYS A 524 -33.87 -20.06 6.41
C LYS A 524 -32.42 -19.61 6.53
N SER A 525 -31.97 -18.73 5.63
CA SER A 525 -30.62 -18.17 5.70
C SER A 525 -30.42 -17.29 6.94
N ARG A 526 -31.45 -16.53 7.31
CA ARG A 526 -31.40 -15.66 8.49
C ARG A 526 -31.48 -16.44 9.79
N GLU A 527 -32.29 -17.48 9.84
CA GLU A 527 -32.34 -18.44 10.96
C GLU A 527 -30.94 -18.98 11.23
N SER A 528 -30.33 -19.62 10.23
CA SER A 528 -28.96 -20.14 10.32
C SER A 528 -27.93 -19.06 10.69
N MET A 529 -28.00 -17.86 10.10
CA MET A 529 -27.10 -16.75 10.42
C MET A 529 -27.22 -16.30 11.89
N VAL A 530 -28.44 -16.18 12.39
CA VAL A 530 -28.71 -15.72 13.77
C VAL A 530 -28.25 -16.76 14.77
N GLU A 531 -28.48 -18.04 14.51
CA GLU A 531 -27.99 -19.13 15.36
C GLU A 531 -26.45 -19.13 15.45
N THR A 532 -25.76 -19.08 14.31
CA THR A 532 -24.28 -19.04 14.30
C THR A 532 -23.73 -17.80 15.01
N LEU A 533 -24.33 -16.62 14.80
CA LEU A 533 -23.87 -15.38 15.45
C LEU A 533 -24.21 -15.34 16.94
N GLY A 534 -25.31 -15.98 17.35
CA GLY A 534 -25.72 -16.10 18.75
C GLY A 534 -24.70 -16.85 19.62
N GLU A 535 -23.87 -17.72 19.03
CA GLU A 535 -22.78 -18.39 19.75
C GLU A 535 -21.68 -17.42 20.24
N PHE A 536 -21.50 -16.28 19.57
CA PHE A 536 -20.38 -15.35 19.81
C PHE A 536 -20.81 -13.97 20.32
N ASP A 537 -22.09 -13.60 20.12
CA ASP A 537 -22.58 -12.27 20.46
C ASP A 537 -23.91 -12.32 21.22
N GLU A 538 -23.84 -12.12 22.55
CA GLU A 538 -25.00 -12.05 23.43
C GLU A 538 -26.05 -11.02 22.96
N GLY A 539 -25.63 -9.93 22.31
CA GLY A 539 -26.54 -8.92 21.77
C GLY A 539 -27.48 -9.44 20.67
N ILE A 540 -27.12 -10.52 19.97
CA ILE A 540 -28.02 -11.20 19.02
C ILE A 540 -29.09 -11.98 19.77
N ILE A 541 -28.71 -12.68 20.83
CA ILE A 541 -29.62 -13.44 21.69
C ILE A 541 -30.65 -12.50 22.33
N GLU A 542 -30.18 -11.39 22.89
CA GLU A 542 -31.05 -10.34 23.46
C GLU A 542 -32.04 -9.82 22.41
N SER A 543 -31.54 -9.43 21.23
CA SER A 543 -32.39 -8.94 20.14
C SER A 543 -33.39 -9.99 19.67
N PHE A 544 -33.05 -11.28 19.68
CA PHE A 544 -33.95 -12.35 19.28
C PHE A 544 -35.13 -12.47 20.25
N PHE A 545 -34.88 -12.45 21.56
CA PHE A 545 -35.95 -12.46 22.57
C PHE A 545 -36.82 -11.18 22.53
N GLU A 546 -36.20 -10.00 22.34
CA GLU A 546 -36.95 -8.73 22.22
C GLU A 546 -37.93 -8.71 21.05
N HIS A 547 -37.64 -9.48 19.99
CA HIS A 547 -38.45 -9.53 18.78
C HIS A 547 -39.34 -10.78 18.72
N ASN A 548 -39.76 -11.29 19.87
CA ASN A 548 -40.65 -12.46 20.01
C ASN A 548 -40.12 -13.71 19.29
N GLU A 549 -38.81 -13.95 19.34
CA GLU A 549 -38.17 -15.13 18.74
C GLU A 549 -38.35 -15.22 17.21
N ASP A 550 -38.55 -14.07 16.54
CA ASP A 550 -38.64 -13.99 15.08
C ASP A 550 -37.30 -13.57 14.44
N TYR A 551 -36.65 -14.53 13.78
CA TYR A 551 -35.41 -14.33 13.02
C TYR A 551 -35.51 -13.25 11.92
N MET A 552 -36.69 -13.07 11.31
CA MET A 552 -36.92 -12.09 10.25
C MET A 552 -37.11 -10.67 10.79
N ALA A 553 -37.52 -10.54 12.05
CA ALA A 553 -37.75 -9.26 12.73
C ALA A 553 -36.45 -8.62 13.25
N ILE A 554 -35.38 -9.39 13.43
CA ILE A 554 -34.09 -8.87 13.91
C ILE A 554 -33.55 -7.75 12.99
N PRO A 555 -33.22 -6.56 13.54
CA PRO A 555 -32.71 -5.43 12.76
C PRO A 555 -31.37 -5.73 12.04
N ALA A 556 -31.27 -5.32 10.77
CA ALA A 556 -30.05 -5.42 9.98
C ALA A 556 -28.81 -4.79 10.64
N SER A 557 -29.00 -3.71 11.39
CA SER A 557 -27.92 -3.01 12.10
C SER A 557 -27.29 -3.84 13.22
N ILE A 558 -28.05 -4.73 13.86
CA ILE A 558 -27.54 -5.59 14.93
C ILE A 558 -26.75 -6.74 14.30
N LEU A 559 -27.32 -7.38 13.26
CA LEU A 559 -26.61 -8.39 12.46
C LEU A 559 -25.28 -7.88 11.92
N GLN A 560 -25.26 -6.69 11.31
CA GLN A 560 -24.02 -6.09 10.80
C GLN A 560 -22.97 -5.85 11.88
N LYS A 561 -23.37 -5.41 13.07
CA LYS A 561 -22.45 -5.21 14.20
C LYS A 561 -21.87 -6.53 14.71
N SER A 562 -22.73 -7.54 14.84
CA SER A 562 -22.32 -8.88 15.28
C SER A 562 -21.36 -9.53 14.28
N ILE A 563 -21.70 -9.51 12.98
CA ILE A 563 -20.82 -9.99 11.91
C ILE A 563 -19.47 -9.25 11.95
N ALA A 564 -19.47 -7.92 12.06
CA ALA A 564 -18.22 -7.16 12.16
C ALA A 564 -17.39 -7.57 13.38
N LYS A 565 -18.03 -7.72 14.56
CA LYS A 565 -17.36 -8.13 15.81
C LYS A 565 -16.73 -9.52 15.68
N SER A 566 -17.48 -10.51 15.20
CA SER A 566 -16.98 -11.89 15.02
C SER A 566 -15.95 -12.00 13.88
N THR A 567 -16.07 -11.18 12.83
CA THR A 567 -15.06 -11.11 11.75
C THR A 567 -13.74 -10.56 12.27
N LEU A 568 -13.78 -9.49 13.08
CA LEU A 568 -12.59 -8.90 13.71
C LEU A 568 -11.89 -9.89 14.65
N ALA A 569 -12.66 -10.75 15.33
CA ALA A 569 -12.13 -11.81 16.19
C ALA A 569 -11.60 -13.03 15.41
N ASN A 570 -11.74 -13.07 14.08
CA ASN A 570 -11.45 -14.24 13.21
C ASN A 570 -12.27 -15.50 13.53
N GLU A 571 -13.43 -15.35 14.19
CA GLU A 571 -14.30 -16.48 14.55
C GLU A 571 -15.23 -16.89 13.41
N VAL A 572 -15.69 -15.88 12.65
CA VAL A 572 -16.66 -16.03 11.55
C VAL A 572 -16.13 -15.34 10.30
N THR A 573 -16.32 -15.99 9.15
CA THR A 573 -16.02 -15.45 7.82
C THR A 573 -17.31 -15.09 7.08
N PRO A 574 -17.53 -13.81 6.74
CA PRO A 574 -18.63 -13.41 5.86
C PRO A 574 -18.39 -13.92 4.43
N VAL A 575 -19.39 -14.58 3.84
CA VAL A 575 -19.33 -15.11 2.48
C VAL A 575 -20.24 -14.28 1.56
N TYR A 576 -19.65 -13.82 0.46
CA TYR A 576 -20.32 -13.17 -0.65
C TYR A 576 -20.18 -14.03 -1.93
N CYS A 577 -21.07 -13.83 -2.89
CA CYS A 577 -20.99 -14.39 -4.23
C CYS A 577 -21.23 -13.34 -5.32
N GLY A 578 -20.76 -13.64 -6.54
CA GLY A 578 -21.00 -12.82 -7.72
C GLY A 578 -20.29 -13.33 -8.97
N SER A 579 -20.28 -12.48 -10.01
CA SER A 579 -19.49 -12.67 -11.22
C SER A 579 -18.87 -11.33 -11.63
N SER A 580 -17.57 -11.20 -11.36
CA SER A 580 -16.81 -10.00 -11.72
C SER A 580 -16.68 -9.82 -13.23
N PHE A 581 -16.73 -10.91 -14.01
CA PHE A 581 -16.74 -10.84 -15.47
C PHE A 581 -18.05 -10.26 -16.00
N ARG A 582 -19.19 -10.66 -15.41
CA ARG A 582 -20.52 -10.15 -15.79
C ARG A 582 -20.93 -8.86 -15.08
N ASN A 583 -20.03 -8.24 -14.31
CA ASN A 583 -20.28 -7.01 -13.57
C ASN A 583 -21.36 -7.15 -12.46
N ILE A 584 -21.51 -8.35 -11.86
CA ILE A 584 -22.54 -8.64 -10.85
C ILE A 584 -21.89 -8.92 -9.49
N GLY A 585 -22.35 -8.24 -8.43
CA GLY A 585 -22.03 -8.59 -7.04
C GLY A 585 -20.74 -7.99 -6.46
N VAL A 586 -19.97 -7.20 -7.22
CA VAL A 586 -18.77 -6.52 -6.70
C VAL A 586 -19.12 -5.34 -5.78
N GLN A 587 -20.20 -4.60 -6.03
CA GLN A 587 -20.60 -3.48 -5.18
C GLN A 587 -21.00 -3.93 -3.76
N PRO A 588 -21.83 -4.98 -3.57
CA PRO A 588 -22.07 -5.56 -2.24
C PRO A 588 -20.80 -6.02 -1.53
N LEU A 589 -19.83 -6.58 -2.27
CA LEU A 589 -18.53 -6.95 -1.70
C LEU A 589 -17.78 -5.72 -1.17
N MET A 590 -17.76 -4.61 -1.93
CA MET A 590 -17.14 -3.36 -1.48
C MET A 590 -17.83 -2.77 -0.25
N ASP A 591 -19.16 -2.92 -0.16
CA ASP A 591 -19.93 -2.54 1.04
C ASP A 591 -19.56 -3.42 2.24
N GLY A 592 -19.37 -4.72 2.02
CA GLY A 592 -18.88 -5.68 3.02
C GLY A 592 -17.48 -5.35 3.53
N VAL A 593 -16.55 -4.98 2.64
CA VAL A 593 -15.20 -4.54 3.00
C VAL A 593 -15.24 -3.36 3.98
N VAL A 594 -16.09 -2.37 3.73
CA VAL A 594 -16.21 -1.20 4.61
C VAL A 594 -16.84 -1.57 5.95
N SER A 595 -17.82 -2.48 5.91
CA SER A 595 -18.66 -2.82 7.07
C SER A 595 -18.00 -3.82 8.02
N TYR A 596 -17.24 -4.79 7.51
CA TYR A 596 -16.76 -5.94 8.31
C TYR A 596 -15.24 -6.02 8.48
N LEU A 597 -14.44 -5.46 7.55
CA LEU A 597 -12.99 -5.48 7.70
C LEU A 597 -12.50 -4.33 8.61
N PRO A 598 -11.38 -4.53 9.34
CA PRO A 598 -10.88 -3.57 10.32
C PRO A 598 -10.36 -2.27 9.71
N SER A 599 -10.47 -1.21 10.50
CA SER A 599 -9.61 -0.05 10.36
C SER A 599 -8.22 -0.29 10.99
N PRO A 600 -7.18 0.48 10.60
CA PRO A 600 -5.86 0.43 11.23
C PRO A 600 -5.85 0.66 12.75
N LEU A 601 -6.94 1.14 13.33
CA LEU A 601 -7.09 1.38 14.77
C LEU A 601 -7.60 0.16 15.54
N GLN A 602 -8.18 -0.82 14.84
CA GLN A 602 -8.85 -1.98 15.42
C GLN A 602 -7.99 -3.26 15.40
N ILE A 603 -6.82 -3.19 14.75
CA ILE A 603 -5.88 -4.32 14.66
C ILE A 603 -4.95 -4.39 15.88
N GLU A 604 -4.41 -5.59 16.13
CA GLU A 604 -3.34 -5.77 17.13
C GLU A 604 -2.12 -4.92 16.77
N ALA A 605 -1.42 -4.43 17.79
CA ALA A 605 -0.22 -3.64 17.59
C ALA A 605 0.89 -4.52 16.98
N PRO A 606 1.69 -3.99 16.02
CA PRO A 606 2.81 -4.74 15.47
C PRO A 606 3.87 -5.00 16.54
N GLU A 607 4.56 -6.13 16.43
CA GLU A 607 5.71 -6.45 17.28
C GLU A 607 6.88 -5.52 16.95
N ILE A 608 7.33 -4.76 17.96
CA ILE A 608 8.46 -3.84 17.86
C ILE A 608 9.52 -4.24 18.88
N THR A 609 10.73 -4.48 18.40
CA THR A 609 11.89 -4.86 19.22
C THR A 609 12.92 -3.73 19.20
N SER A 610 13.61 -3.49 20.32
CA SER A 610 14.79 -2.61 20.36
C SER A 610 15.98 -3.37 20.92
N THR A 611 17.01 -3.56 20.08
CA THR A 611 18.29 -4.14 20.52
C THR A 611 19.18 -3.00 21.04
N SER A 612 19.18 -2.73 22.34
CA SER A 612 20.10 -1.73 22.91
C SER A 612 21.49 -2.38 23.13
N SER A 613 22.47 -2.00 22.31
CA SER A 613 23.86 -2.39 22.48
C SER A 613 24.53 -1.50 23.54
N LYS A 614 24.21 -1.69 24.82
CA LYS A 614 25.07 -1.18 25.92
C LYS A 614 25.70 -2.34 26.67
N VAL A 615 26.93 -2.65 26.28
CA VAL A 615 27.96 -3.24 27.15
C VAL A 615 27.96 -2.45 28.46
N ALA A 616 27.40 -3.07 29.50
CA ALA A 616 27.33 -2.51 30.84
C ALA A 616 28.74 -2.39 31.43
N LYS A 617 29.41 -1.26 31.20
CA LYS A 617 30.51 -0.79 32.06
C LYS A 617 29.92 -0.37 33.42
N LYS A 618 29.60 -1.32 34.30
CA LYS A 618 29.64 -1.13 35.76
C LYS A 618 29.66 -2.47 36.51
N ARG A 619 30.79 -2.70 37.20
CA ARG A 619 31.04 -3.75 38.20
C ARG A 619 29.91 -3.84 39.23
N LYS A 620 29.35 -5.03 39.46
CA LYS A 620 29.27 -5.70 40.79
C LYS A 620 28.86 -7.18 40.67
N LYS A 621 29.36 -7.94 41.63
CA LYS A 621 29.50 -9.40 41.74
C LYS A 621 28.18 -10.21 41.65
N VAL A 622 28.28 -11.33 40.93
CA VAL A 622 27.75 -12.69 41.22
C VAL A 622 26.28 -12.80 41.64
N GLN A 623 25.44 -13.28 40.72
CA GLN A 623 24.72 -14.55 40.91
C GLN A 623 24.32 -15.14 39.54
N LYS A 624 24.70 -16.40 39.30
CA LYS A 624 24.34 -17.17 38.11
C LYS A 624 22.84 -17.45 38.10
N THR A 625 22.14 -16.92 37.10
CA THR A 625 20.86 -17.44 36.62
C THR A 625 20.88 -17.27 35.10
N LYS A 626 20.70 -18.39 34.38
CA LYS A 626 20.53 -18.40 32.92
C LYS A 626 19.40 -17.43 32.58
N THR A 627 19.76 -16.26 32.07
CA THR A 627 18.84 -15.26 31.55
C THR A 627 19.01 -15.28 30.04
N THR A 628 18.04 -15.91 29.37
CA THR A 628 17.70 -15.65 27.98
C THR A 628 17.63 -14.13 27.79
N ALA A 629 18.20 -13.62 26.69
CA ALA A 629 18.16 -12.21 26.35
C ALA A 629 16.69 -11.78 26.15
N THR A 630 16.04 -11.28 27.20
CA THR A 630 14.70 -10.73 27.13
C THR A 630 14.79 -9.34 26.51
N ALA A 631 14.24 -9.20 25.30
CA ALA A 631 14.00 -7.93 24.65
C ALA A 631 13.26 -6.98 25.61
N GLU A 632 13.83 -5.80 25.86
CA GLU A 632 13.14 -4.75 26.61
C GLU A 632 11.92 -4.29 25.79
N GLY A 633 10.72 -4.65 26.25
CA GLY A 633 9.46 -4.26 25.60
C GLY A 633 9.26 -2.75 25.66
N ILE A 634 9.21 -2.10 24.51
CA ILE A 634 8.89 -0.67 24.39
C ILE A 634 7.41 -0.47 24.79
N PRO A 635 7.04 0.58 25.56
CA PRO A 635 5.64 0.83 25.87
C PRO A 635 4.89 1.22 24.60
N LEU A 636 3.96 0.37 24.18
CA LEU A 636 3.01 0.58 23.09
C LEU A 636 1.66 0.98 23.68
N THR A 637 1.11 2.10 23.24
CA THR A 637 -0.22 2.56 23.64
C THR A 637 -1.07 2.83 22.40
N MET A 638 -2.30 2.34 22.36
CA MET A 638 -3.24 2.61 21.27
C MET A 638 -4.13 3.80 21.64
N ASP A 639 -3.98 4.91 20.92
CA ASP A 639 -4.85 6.08 21.05
C ASP A 639 -6.07 5.93 20.11
N PRO A 640 -7.32 6.06 20.59
CA PRO A 640 -8.53 5.93 19.79
C PRO A 640 -8.64 6.88 18.58
N HIS A 641 -7.92 8.01 18.60
CA HIS A 641 -7.98 9.02 17.55
C HIS A 641 -6.71 9.08 16.70
N LYS A 642 -5.54 8.81 17.29
CA LYS A 642 -4.24 8.94 16.61
C LYS A 642 -3.63 7.61 16.18
N GLY A 643 -4.10 6.48 16.71
CA GLY A 643 -3.56 5.15 16.47
C GLY A 643 -2.42 4.79 17.41
N LEU A 644 -1.52 3.93 16.94
CA LEU A 644 -0.40 3.45 17.73
C LEU A 644 0.53 4.60 18.14
N VAL A 645 0.83 4.71 19.42
CA VAL A 645 1.82 5.62 19.99
C VAL A 645 2.95 4.78 20.58
N VAL A 646 4.13 4.92 19.99
CA VAL A 646 5.34 4.20 20.39
C VAL A 646 6.14 5.07 21.37
N ASN A 647 6.59 4.48 22.48
CA ASN A 647 7.45 5.13 23.47
C ASN A 647 6.84 6.42 24.06
N HIS A 648 5.51 6.45 24.26
CA HIS A 648 4.75 7.63 24.72
C HIS A 648 4.97 8.92 23.89
N ASN A 649 5.56 8.81 22.69
CA ASN A 649 5.89 9.95 21.85
C ASN A 649 4.89 10.05 20.69
N HIS A 650 3.92 10.96 20.79
CA HIS A 650 2.89 11.15 19.77
C HIS A 650 3.44 11.64 18.42
N ASN A 651 4.66 12.18 18.38
CA ASN A 651 5.28 12.70 17.17
C ASN A 651 6.26 11.72 16.53
N LEU A 652 6.57 10.61 17.22
CA LEU A 652 7.42 9.57 16.67
C LEU A 652 6.67 8.85 15.55
N THR A 653 7.29 8.84 14.38
CA THR A 653 6.78 8.20 13.19
C THR A 653 7.56 6.92 12.98
N VAL A 654 6.84 5.81 12.88
CA VAL A 654 7.41 4.48 12.61
C VAL A 654 6.73 3.94 11.36
N ALA A 655 7.52 3.61 10.35
CA ALA A 655 7.04 3.07 9.09
C ALA A 655 7.86 1.83 8.67
N LEU A 656 7.22 0.88 8.00
CA LEU A 656 7.86 -0.29 7.42
C LEU A 656 7.97 -0.12 5.91
N ALA A 657 9.18 -0.19 5.36
CA ALA A 657 9.38 -0.32 3.92
C ALA A 657 9.14 -1.79 3.54
N PHE A 658 8.09 -2.05 2.76
CA PHE A 658 7.69 -3.42 2.46
C PHE A 658 7.83 -3.78 0.98
N LYS A 659 8.00 -2.82 0.08
CA LYS A 659 8.22 -3.10 -1.34
C LYS A 659 9.13 -2.03 -1.94
N VAL A 660 10.12 -2.43 -2.72
CA VAL A 660 10.98 -1.52 -3.47
C VAL A 660 10.90 -1.89 -4.95
N ILE A 661 10.67 -0.92 -5.81
CA ILE A 661 10.64 -1.10 -7.27
C ILE A 661 11.42 0.01 -7.96
N THR A 662 11.98 -0.29 -9.13
CA THR A 662 12.70 0.67 -9.96
C THR A 662 11.87 1.01 -11.18
N HIS A 663 11.44 2.27 -11.27
CA HIS A 663 10.65 2.75 -12.40
C HIS A 663 11.52 3.49 -13.42
N PRO A 664 11.44 3.19 -14.73
CA PRO A 664 12.32 3.78 -15.76
C PRO A 664 12.40 5.32 -15.75
N ALA A 665 11.26 5.99 -15.54
CA ALA A 665 11.20 7.46 -15.52
C ALA A 665 11.41 8.11 -14.14
N ARG A 666 11.25 7.37 -13.03
CA ARG A 666 11.15 7.94 -11.67
C ARG A 666 12.25 7.43 -10.73
N GLY A 667 13.07 6.49 -11.18
CA GLY A 667 14.10 5.85 -10.38
C GLY A 667 13.51 4.90 -9.35
N VAL A 668 14.26 4.69 -8.27
CA VAL A 668 13.86 3.79 -7.18
C VAL A 668 12.69 4.39 -6.40
N MET A 669 11.66 3.56 -6.21
CA MET A 669 10.45 3.85 -5.45
C MET A 669 10.32 2.86 -4.30
N ALA A 670 10.30 3.35 -3.07
CA ALA A 670 10.13 2.54 -1.86
C ALA A 670 8.72 2.76 -1.29
N PHE A 671 7.94 1.68 -1.23
CA PHE A 671 6.62 1.64 -0.62
C PHE A 671 6.76 1.37 0.87
N PHE A 672 6.06 2.16 1.66
CA PHE A 672 6.05 2.02 3.11
C PHE A 672 4.64 2.15 3.68
N ARG A 673 4.40 1.46 4.79
CA ARG A 673 3.22 1.64 5.63
C ARG A 673 3.60 2.38 6.90
N VAL A 674 2.88 3.46 7.21
CA VAL A 674 3.07 4.23 8.45
C VAL A 674 2.21 3.58 9.55
N TYR A 675 2.83 3.08 10.62
CA TYR A 675 2.12 2.47 11.76
C TYR A 675 1.85 3.48 12.88
N SER A 676 2.80 4.39 13.12
CA SER A 676 2.69 5.43 14.15
C SER A 676 3.11 6.79 13.57
N GLY A 677 2.54 7.87 14.09
CA GLY A 677 2.92 9.24 13.73
C GLY A 677 2.48 9.70 12.33
N LYS A 678 3.24 10.65 11.77
CA LYS A 678 2.98 11.27 10.46
C LYS A 678 4.30 11.53 9.74
N LEU A 679 4.43 10.98 8.54
CA LEU A 679 5.60 11.19 7.70
C LEU A 679 5.36 12.37 6.75
N ALA A 680 6.14 13.43 6.90
CA ALA A 680 6.02 14.64 6.08
C ALA A 680 7.04 14.68 4.95
N ALA A 681 6.69 15.29 3.82
CA ALA A 681 7.65 15.57 2.77
C ALA A 681 8.74 16.54 3.29
N ASN A 682 9.98 16.37 2.83
CA ASN A 682 11.19 17.03 3.31
C ASN A 682 11.59 16.70 4.76
N SER A 683 11.06 15.64 5.38
CA SER A 683 11.51 15.18 6.70
C SER A 683 12.76 14.31 6.60
N THR A 684 13.60 14.35 7.64
CA THR A 684 14.72 13.42 7.81
C THR A 684 14.25 12.16 8.51
N VAL A 685 14.50 11.01 7.89
CA VAL A 685 14.18 9.68 8.37
C VAL A 685 15.46 8.93 8.69
N MET A 686 15.46 8.11 9.73
CA MET A 686 16.53 7.17 10.03
C MET A 686 16.11 5.78 9.59
N ASN A 687 16.99 5.08 8.87
CA ASN A 687 16.87 3.64 8.67
C ASN A 687 17.54 2.95 9.87
N THR A 688 16.78 2.17 10.64
CA THR A 688 17.26 1.56 11.89
C THR A 688 18.11 0.30 11.67
N ARG A 689 18.09 -0.28 10.46
CA ARG A 689 19.02 -1.36 10.09
C ARG A 689 20.42 -0.80 9.86
N THR A 690 20.54 0.28 9.10
CA THR A 690 21.84 0.86 8.71
C THR A 690 22.32 1.98 9.64
N GLY A 691 21.44 2.53 10.48
CA GLY A 691 21.70 3.72 11.30
C GLY A 691 21.84 5.02 10.49
N LYS A 692 21.67 4.98 9.17
CA LYS A 692 21.86 6.13 8.28
C LYS A 692 20.63 7.05 8.27
N LYS A 693 20.88 8.36 8.22
CA LYS A 693 19.83 9.39 8.10
C LYS A 693 19.63 9.75 6.63
N LEU A 694 18.40 9.64 6.17
CA LEU A 694 17.93 9.88 4.81
C LEU A 694 16.98 11.09 4.79
N ALA A 695 17.06 11.94 3.76
CA ALA A 695 16.14 13.06 3.60
C ALA A 695 15.09 12.72 2.54
N LEU A 696 13.82 12.65 2.94
CA LEU A 696 12.72 12.35 2.03
C LEU A 696 12.30 13.61 1.28
N ARG A 697 12.63 13.75 -0.01
CA ARG A 697 12.24 14.94 -0.77
C ARG A 697 10.77 14.93 -1.16
N LYS A 698 10.32 13.83 -1.77
CA LYS A 698 8.99 13.67 -2.32
C LYS A 698 8.32 12.43 -1.75
N ILE A 699 7.06 12.58 -1.34
CA ILE A 699 6.19 11.50 -0.90
C ILE A 699 4.97 11.50 -1.81
N MET A 700 4.53 10.31 -2.21
CA MET A 700 3.45 10.09 -3.16
C MET A 700 2.48 9.04 -2.65
N LEU A 701 1.22 9.16 -3.05
CA LEU A 701 0.24 8.07 -3.03
C LEU A 701 0.19 7.46 -4.44
N MET A 702 0.28 6.14 -4.53
CA MET A 702 0.15 5.46 -5.82
C MET A 702 -1.31 5.08 -6.08
N HIS A 703 -1.77 5.36 -7.29
CA HIS A 703 -3.04 4.88 -7.83
C HIS A 703 -2.72 4.04 -9.07
N GLY A 704 -2.34 2.78 -8.85
CA GLY A 704 -1.75 1.95 -9.90
C GLY A 704 -0.40 2.54 -10.32
N ASP A 705 -0.21 2.86 -11.60
CA ASP A 705 1.00 3.50 -12.10
C ASP A 705 1.01 5.05 -11.97
N THR A 706 -0.15 5.66 -11.67
CA THR A 706 -0.27 7.13 -11.56
C THR A 706 0.08 7.62 -10.15
N PRO A 707 1.10 8.49 -9.98
CA PRO A 707 1.49 9.00 -8.68
C PRO A 707 0.75 10.31 -8.36
N GLU A 708 0.31 10.45 -7.12
CA GLU A 708 -0.22 11.70 -6.56
C GLU A 708 0.74 12.21 -5.49
N GLU A 709 1.43 13.33 -5.74
CA GLU A 709 2.32 13.93 -4.74
C GLU A 709 1.52 14.46 -3.54
N VAL A 710 1.93 14.07 -2.33
CA VAL A 710 1.28 14.47 -1.08
C VAL A 710 2.29 15.08 -0.11
N SER A 711 1.82 16.06 0.68
CA SER A 711 2.68 16.75 1.65
C SER A 711 2.98 15.91 2.90
N GLN A 712 2.09 15.00 3.27
CA GLN A 712 2.24 14.14 4.44
C GLN A 712 1.39 12.86 4.32
N ILE A 713 1.85 11.79 4.98
CA ILE A 713 1.12 10.52 5.11
C ILE A 713 0.98 10.21 6.60
N SER A 714 -0.27 9.96 7.02
CA SER A 714 -0.60 9.67 8.42
C SER A 714 -0.58 8.16 8.70
N ALA A 715 -0.51 7.80 9.99
CA ALA A 715 -0.65 6.43 10.45
C ALA A 715 -1.84 5.69 9.80
N GLY A 716 -1.62 4.41 9.50
CA GLY A 716 -2.55 3.53 8.82
C GLY A 716 -2.58 3.68 7.29
N ASN A 717 -1.87 4.63 6.69
CA ASN A 717 -1.81 4.76 5.22
C ASN A 717 -0.51 4.19 4.64
N ILE A 718 -0.61 3.82 3.37
CA ILE A 718 0.50 3.37 2.53
C ILE A 718 0.96 4.54 1.66
N GLY A 719 2.28 4.72 1.56
CA GLY A 719 2.93 5.77 0.82
C GLY A 719 4.12 5.28 0.01
N VAL A 720 4.58 6.13 -0.90
CA VAL A 720 5.76 5.89 -1.72
C VAL A 720 6.72 7.05 -1.64
N VAL A 721 7.99 6.75 -1.47
CA VAL A 721 9.10 7.71 -1.58
C VAL A 721 9.82 7.43 -2.88
N ALA A 722 10.14 8.48 -3.64
CA ALA A 722 10.95 8.40 -4.85
C ALA A 722 12.30 9.12 -4.69
N GLY A 723 13.32 8.61 -5.38
CA GLY A 723 14.58 9.32 -5.60
C GLY A 723 15.52 9.38 -4.40
N THR A 724 15.58 8.32 -3.60
CA THR A 724 16.65 8.11 -2.62
C THR A 724 17.67 7.15 -3.18
N ASP A 725 18.85 7.68 -3.56
CA ASP A 725 19.91 6.89 -4.20
C ASP A 725 20.50 5.79 -3.29
N ASP A 726 20.38 5.90 -1.95
CA ASP A 726 20.96 4.92 -1.00
C ASP A 726 19.96 4.20 -0.06
N ASP A 727 20.24 2.91 0.16
CA ASP A 727 20.00 2.02 1.32
C ASP A 727 18.61 1.59 1.79
N ILE A 728 17.48 2.07 1.23
CA ILE A 728 16.18 1.47 1.60
C ILE A 728 16.01 0.13 0.88
N MET A 729 15.88 -0.95 1.66
CA MET A 729 15.54 -2.30 1.23
C MET A 729 14.18 -2.72 1.81
N THR A 730 13.61 -3.78 1.24
CA THR A 730 12.40 -4.38 1.79
C THR A 730 12.67 -4.99 3.16
N GLY A 731 11.80 -4.71 4.13
CA GLY A 731 11.92 -5.11 5.53
C GLY A 731 12.50 -4.03 6.43
N ASP A 732 12.99 -2.92 5.86
CA ASP A 732 13.59 -1.84 6.65
C ASP A 732 12.56 -1.04 7.45
N THR A 733 12.92 -0.73 8.70
CA THR A 733 12.13 0.16 9.56
C THR A 733 12.65 1.60 9.46
N LEU A 734 11.71 2.52 9.21
CA LEU A 734 11.94 3.93 9.01
C LEU A 734 11.39 4.74 10.18
N VAL A 735 12.24 5.51 10.85
CA VAL A 735 11.89 6.30 12.04
C VAL A 735 12.10 7.80 11.81
N SER A 736 11.15 8.64 12.25
CA SER A 736 11.20 10.10 12.10
C SER A 736 10.46 10.82 13.24
N HIS A 737 10.84 12.06 13.57
CA HIS A 737 10.14 12.91 14.55
C HIS A 737 9.05 13.82 13.94
N GLY A 738 8.54 13.45 12.76
CA GLY A 738 7.44 14.18 12.09
C GLY A 738 7.82 15.59 11.67
N VAL A 739 6.97 16.58 11.98
CA VAL A 739 7.09 18.00 11.57
C VAL A 739 8.12 18.77 12.41
N THR A 740 8.57 18.20 13.53
CA THR A 740 9.55 18.84 14.43
C THR A 740 10.98 18.62 13.93
N HIS A 741 11.76 19.70 13.78
CA HIS A 741 13.16 19.65 13.32
C HIS A 741 14.16 19.00 14.31
N SER A 742 13.71 18.17 15.26
CA SER A 742 14.62 17.47 16.16
C SER A 742 15.41 16.44 15.37
N LYS A 743 16.73 16.66 15.21
CA LYS A 743 17.64 15.77 14.48
C LYS A 743 18.27 14.69 15.36
N THR A 744 17.88 14.64 16.63
CA THR A 744 18.47 13.77 17.66
C THR A 744 17.46 12.70 18.03
N PHE A 745 17.77 11.45 17.69
CA PHE A 745 17.01 10.26 18.08
C PHE A 745 17.59 9.73 19.39
N SER A 746 16.74 9.21 20.28
CA SER A 746 17.22 8.48 21.46
C SER A 746 17.83 7.12 21.08
N ASP A 747 18.69 6.55 21.93
CA ASP A 747 19.32 5.25 21.70
C ASP A 747 18.27 4.12 21.50
N LEU A 748 17.11 4.25 22.15
CA LEU A 748 15.98 3.33 21.99
C LEU A 748 15.30 3.52 20.63
N GLU A 749 15.05 4.77 20.22
CA GLU A 749 14.40 5.09 18.93
C GLU A 749 15.28 4.72 17.73
N ALA A 750 16.59 4.85 17.85
CA ALA A 750 17.55 4.53 16.79
C ALA A 750 17.63 3.02 16.50
N ASN A 751 17.32 2.18 17.49
CA ASN A 751 17.38 0.72 17.40
C ASN A 751 16.00 0.07 17.27
N LEU A 752 14.94 0.85 17.01
CA LEU A 752 13.59 0.33 16.79
C LEU A 752 13.55 -0.53 15.52
N ARG A 753 13.17 -1.80 15.66
CA ARG A 753 12.96 -2.70 14.54
C ARG A 753 11.58 -3.31 14.63
N LEU A 754 10.80 -3.13 13.56
CA LEU A 754 9.64 -3.97 13.31
C LEU A 754 10.13 -5.38 12.96
N HIS A 755 9.35 -6.40 13.31
CA HIS A 755 9.69 -7.78 12.98
C HIS A 755 9.98 -7.91 11.47
N PRO A 756 11.18 -8.38 11.07
CA PRO A 756 11.54 -8.50 9.66
C PRO A 756 10.67 -9.55 8.97
N ILE A 757 10.57 -9.45 7.64
CA ILE A 757 9.90 -10.44 6.81
C ILE A 757 10.88 -11.61 6.65
N GLU A 758 10.48 -12.81 7.06
CA GLU A 758 11.27 -14.03 6.84
C GLU A 758 11.44 -14.30 5.34
N ILE A 759 12.68 -14.45 4.91
CA ILE A 759 13.04 -14.74 3.52
C ILE A 759 13.30 -16.25 3.42
N PRO A 760 12.55 -16.98 2.58
CA PRO A 760 12.80 -18.40 2.36
C PRO A 760 14.10 -18.63 1.58
N PRO A 761 14.81 -19.75 1.79
CA PRO A 761 16.05 -20.05 1.06
C PRO A 761 15.78 -20.30 -0.43
N PRO A 762 16.73 -19.94 -1.33
CA PRO A 762 16.61 -20.19 -2.76
C PRO A 762 16.78 -21.69 -3.07
N LEU A 763 16.02 -22.20 -4.04
CA LEU A 763 15.97 -23.62 -4.39
C LEU A 763 16.55 -23.93 -5.78
N PHE A 764 16.54 -22.94 -6.68
CA PHE A 764 16.97 -23.09 -8.07
C PHE A 764 18.14 -22.16 -8.36
N ASN A 765 19.09 -22.63 -9.17
CA ASN A 765 20.21 -21.84 -9.65
C ASN A 765 20.18 -21.73 -11.19
N SER A 766 20.59 -20.59 -11.71
CA SER A 766 20.86 -20.38 -13.13
C SER A 766 22.14 -19.58 -13.27
N SER A 767 23.07 -20.04 -14.10
CA SER A 767 24.28 -19.25 -14.38
C SER A 767 23.98 -18.17 -15.42
N ILE A 768 24.54 -16.99 -15.15
CA ILE A 768 24.42 -15.77 -15.93
C ILE A 768 25.83 -15.36 -16.34
N GLU A 769 26.03 -15.25 -17.64
CA GLU A 769 27.28 -14.77 -18.23
C GLU A 769 27.01 -13.50 -19.03
N PRO A 770 27.89 -12.49 -18.98
CA PRO A 770 27.78 -11.34 -19.86
C PRO A 770 28.09 -11.76 -21.31
N ALA A 771 27.38 -11.21 -22.28
CA ALA A 771 27.59 -11.55 -23.69
C ALA A 771 29.01 -11.18 -24.17
N THR A 772 29.59 -10.12 -23.59
CA THR A 772 30.98 -9.70 -23.78
C THR A 772 31.57 -9.23 -22.46
N ALA A 773 32.90 -9.26 -22.31
CA ALA A 773 33.57 -8.78 -21.08
C ALA A 773 33.26 -7.31 -20.74
N GLY A 774 32.95 -6.48 -21.75
CA GLY A 774 32.55 -5.08 -21.55
C GLY A 774 31.15 -4.91 -20.94
N ASP A 775 30.27 -5.88 -21.13
CA ASP A 775 28.88 -5.85 -20.64
C ASP A 775 28.77 -6.26 -19.14
N ALA A 776 29.83 -6.82 -18.55
CA ALA A 776 29.86 -7.31 -17.17
C ALA A 776 29.49 -6.24 -16.13
N ARG A 777 29.97 -5.01 -16.33
CA ARG A 777 29.66 -3.90 -15.41
C ARG A 777 28.16 -3.57 -15.39
N TYR A 778 27.54 -3.52 -16.57
CA TYR A 778 26.12 -3.21 -16.69
C TYR A 778 25.26 -4.35 -16.15
N MET A 779 25.66 -5.61 -16.43
CA MET A 779 25.03 -6.80 -15.83
C MET A 779 25.03 -6.72 -14.29
N ASN A 780 26.17 -6.41 -13.67
CA ASN A 780 26.28 -6.31 -12.22
C ASN A 780 25.45 -5.14 -11.65
N GLU A 781 25.28 -4.05 -12.38
CA GLU A 781 24.36 -2.96 -12.00
C GLU A 781 22.89 -3.43 -12.06
N CYS A 782 22.49 -4.15 -13.11
CA CYS A 782 21.15 -4.72 -13.23
C CYS A 782 20.84 -5.75 -12.12
N ILE A 783 21.80 -6.62 -11.80
CA ILE A 783 21.66 -7.62 -10.73
C ILE A 783 21.49 -6.94 -9.37
N LYS A 784 22.25 -5.89 -9.07
CA LYS A 784 22.09 -5.10 -7.84
C LYS A 784 20.70 -4.48 -7.72
N VAL A 785 20.11 -4.04 -8.84
CA VAL A 785 18.73 -3.54 -8.87
C VAL A 785 17.75 -4.65 -8.53
N LEU A 786 17.90 -5.85 -9.11
CA LEU A 786 17.03 -7.00 -8.82
C LEU A 786 17.10 -7.44 -7.36
N LEU A 787 18.30 -7.60 -6.80
CA LEU A 787 18.50 -7.98 -5.40
C LEU A 787 17.87 -6.96 -4.42
N ARG A 788 17.83 -5.69 -4.81
CA ARG A 788 17.19 -4.63 -4.01
C ARG A 788 15.67 -4.73 -4.02
N GLU A 789 15.08 -5.12 -5.15
CA GLU A 789 13.63 -5.29 -5.30
C GLU A 789 13.14 -6.59 -4.64
N ASP A 790 13.87 -7.68 -4.87
CA ASP A 790 13.56 -9.02 -4.38
C ASP A 790 14.74 -9.63 -3.58
N PRO A 791 14.70 -9.56 -2.24
CA PRO A 791 15.71 -10.16 -1.37
C PRO A 791 15.64 -11.70 -1.31
N SER A 792 14.65 -12.35 -1.93
CA SER A 792 14.65 -13.82 -2.06
C SER A 792 15.64 -14.31 -3.14
N LEU A 793 16.08 -13.41 -4.03
CA LEU A 793 17.15 -13.69 -4.98
C LEU A 793 18.51 -13.65 -4.28
N HIS A 794 19.35 -14.62 -4.60
CA HIS A 794 20.73 -14.69 -4.12
C HIS A 794 21.67 -14.75 -5.32
N VAL A 795 22.83 -14.10 -5.20
CA VAL A 795 23.84 -14.08 -6.26
C VAL A 795 25.17 -14.48 -5.65
N SER A 796 25.83 -15.44 -6.27
CA SER A 796 27.19 -15.85 -5.93
C SER A 796 28.06 -15.80 -7.18
N GLU A 797 29.31 -15.35 -7.04
CA GLU A 797 30.32 -15.45 -8.10
C GLU A 797 31.14 -16.71 -7.86
N ASP A 798 31.27 -17.54 -8.90
CA ASP A 798 32.15 -18.71 -8.91
C ASP A 798 33.55 -18.24 -9.34
N GLU A 799 34.51 -18.21 -8.41
CA GLU A 799 35.88 -17.74 -8.67
C GLU A 799 36.67 -18.67 -9.60
N ASP A 800 36.32 -19.96 -9.68
CA ASP A 800 37.03 -20.95 -10.50
C ASP A 800 36.57 -20.91 -11.97
N MET A 801 35.27 -20.70 -12.20
CA MET A 801 34.71 -20.60 -13.55
C MET A 801 34.53 -19.15 -14.05
N GLY A 802 34.62 -18.15 -13.16
CA GLY A 802 34.34 -16.75 -13.47
C GLY A 802 32.88 -16.49 -13.86
N GLN A 803 31.96 -17.38 -13.46
CA GLN A 803 30.53 -17.32 -13.79
C GLN A 803 29.73 -16.73 -12.63
N THR A 804 28.71 -15.93 -12.93
CA THR A 804 27.78 -15.42 -11.91
C THR A 804 26.60 -16.36 -11.80
N VAL A 805 26.32 -16.91 -10.62
CA VAL A 805 25.18 -17.80 -10.37
C VAL A 805 24.07 -17.00 -9.70
N LEU A 806 22.88 -16.99 -10.32
CA LEU A 806 21.66 -16.41 -9.77
C LEU A 806 20.78 -17.52 -9.21
N SER A 807 20.41 -17.39 -7.94
CA SER A 807 19.57 -18.34 -7.22
C SER A 807 18.21 -17.73 -6.88
N GLY A 808 17.13 -18.51 -7.01
CA GLY A 808 15.76 -18.07 -6.77
C GLY A 808 14.86 -19.16 -6.21
N MET A 809 13.63 -18.79 -5.85
CA MET A 809 12.67 -19.68 -5.17
C MET A 809 11.98 -20.70 -6.09
N GLY A 810 11.94 -20.46 -7.39
CA GLY A 810 11.15 -21.24 -8.34
C GLY A 810 11.62 -21.10 -9.78
N GLU A 811 11.20 -22.02 -10.63
CA GLU A 811 11.49 -22.01 -12.06
C GLU A 811 10.86 -20.79 -12.75
N LEU A 812 9.56 -20.55 -12.51
CA LEU A 812 8.85 -19.41 -13.07
C LEU A 812 9.45 -18.10 -12.56
N HIS A 813 9.87 -18.08 -11.29
CA HIS A 813 10.54 -16.93 -10.70
C HIS A 813 11.81 -16.57 -11.48
N LEU A 814 12.74 -17.52 -11.68
CA LEU A 814 13.97 -17.26 -12.44
C LEU A 814 13.71 -16.95 -13.92
N GLU A 815 12.69 -17.55 -14.53
CA GLU A 815 12.29 -17.26 -15.90
C GLU A 815 11.85 -15.79 -16.08
N ILE A 816 11.08 -15.25 -15.12
CA ILE A 816 10.69 -13.84 -15.14
C ILE A 816 11.88 -12.93 -14.90
N ILE A 817 12.80 -13.29 -13.99
CA ILE A 817 14.01 -12.51 -13.78
C ILE A 817 14.87 -12.45 -15.06
N ARG A 818 14.97 -13.57 -15.77
CA ARG A 818 15.59 -13.64 -17.11
C ARG A 818 14.91 -12.69 -18.09
N ASP A 819 13.58 -12.73 -18.16
CA ASP A 819 12.79 -11.88 -19.05
C ASP A 819 13.02 -10.40 -18.74
N ARG A 820 13.02 -10.02 -17.45
CA ARG A 820 13.31 -8.64 -17.01
C ARG A 820 14.73 -8.20 -17.36
N LEU A 821 15.73 -9.07 -17.19
CA LEU A 821 17.11 -8.73 -17.54
C LEU A 821 17.25 -8.48 -19.05
N LEU A 822 16.68 -9.35 -19.88
CA LEU A 822 16.79 -9.28 -21.34
C LEU A 822 15.92 -8.19 -21.97
N ASN A 823 14.65 -8.09 -21.56
CA ASN A 823 13.65 -7.25 -22.21
C ASN A 823 13.46 -5.89 -21.52
N ASP A 824 13.37 -5.84 -20.19
CA ASP A 824 13.15 -4.58 -19.46
C ASP A 824 14.45 -3.78 -19.34
N MET A 825 15.51 -4.42 -18.82
CA MET A 825 16.80 -3.78 -18.57
C MET A 825 17.73 -3.83 -19.77
N LYS A 826 17.41 -4.62 -20.81
CA LYS A 826 18.24 -4.76 -22.02
C LYS A 826 19.68 -5.17 -21.71
N ALA A 827 19.88 -5.94 -20.64
CA ALA A 827 21.17 -6.49 -20.28
C ALA A 827 21.57 -7.54 -21.32
N LYS A 828 22.77 -7.40 -21.89
CA LYS A 828 23.32 -8.36 -22.85
C LYS A 828 23.92 -9.53 -22.10
N ILE A 829 23.09 -10.51 -21.76
CA ILE A 829 23.49 -11.68 -20.99
C ILE A 829 23.13 -12.97 -21.72
N ARG A 830 23.86 -14.04 -21.40
CA ARG A 830 23.54 -15.42 -21.76
C ARG A 830 23.21 -16.14 -20.46
N LEU A 831 21.99 -16.70 -20.38
CA LEU A 831 21.61 -17.57 -19.27
C LEU A 831 21.73 -19.02 -19.71
N ARG A 832 22.35 -19.86 -18.88
CA ARG A 832 22.32 -21.31 -19.06
C ARG A 832 21.08 -21.92 -18.40
N ASP A 833 20.83 -23.19 -18.72
CA ASP A 833 19.68 -23.94 -18.22
C ASP A 833 19.68 -24.08 -16.69
N LEU A 834 18.50 -24.21 -16.11
CA LEU A 834 18.31 -24.32 -14.66
C LEU A 834 19.01 -25.56 -14.10
N ALA A 835 19.92 -25.34 -13.16
CA ALA A 835 20.62 -26.37 -12.42
C ALA A 835 20.14 -26.40 -10.96
N VAL A 836 20.05 -27.61 -10.41
CA VAL A 836 19.78 -27.80 -8.99
C VAL A 836 21.08 -27.59 -8.21
N SER A 837 21.00 -26.92 -7.06
CA SER A 837 22.17 -26.68 -6.22
C SER A 837 22.63 -27.97 -5.53
N TYR A 838 23.61 -28.66 -6.10
CA TYR A 838 24.30 -29.77 -5.42
C TYR A 838 25.36 -29.25 -4.46
N LYS A 839 25.64 -30.02 -3.40
CA LYS A 839 26.71 -29.73 -2.42
C LYS A 839 27.55 -30.98 -2.21
N GLU A 840 28.69 -30.84 -1.53
CA GLU A 840 29.51 -31.97 -1.10
C GLU A 840 29.55 -32.07 0.42
N THR A 841 29.84 -33.24 0.95
CA THR A 841 29.96 -33.46 2.40
C THR A 841 31.02 -34.51 2.71
N VAL A 842 31.56 -34.45 3.92
CA VAL A 842 32.44 -35.49 4.44
C VAL A 842 31.57 -36.69 4.81
N ALA A 843 31.77 -37.81 4.13
CA ALA A 843 31.01 -39.04 4.35
C ALA A 843 31.61 -39.93 5.44
N ARG A 844 32.94 -39.96 5.55
CA ARG A 844 33.65 -40.76 6.55
C ARG A 844 34.79 -39.91 7.14
N PRO A 845 34.64 -39.40 8.37
CA PRO A 845 35.70 -38.68 9.03
C PRO A 845 36.71 -39.68 9.57
N ASN A 846 37.99 -39.49 9.26
CA ASN A 846 39.07 -40.36 9.74
C ASN A 846 39.83 -39.77 10.94
N GLY A 847 39.33 -38.68 11.55
CA GLY A 847 40.00 -37.99 12.66
C GLY A 847 41.37 -37.41 12.30
N MET A 848 41.67 -37.30 11.00
CA MET A 848 42.96 -36.82 10.51
C MET A 848 43.07 -35.31 10.72
N SER A 849 44.13 -34.88 11.41
CA SER A 849 44.45 -33.48 11.62
C SER A 849 45.36 -32.96 10.53
N SER A 850 44.96 -31.87 9.89
CA SER A 850 45.78 -31.17 8.91
C SER A 850 46.16 -29.79 9.41
N SER A 851 47.43 -29.45 9.28
CA SER A 851 47.99 -28.14 9.66
C SER A 851 48.57 -27.41 8.45
N CYS A 852 48.40 -26.08 8.44
CA CYS A 852 49.06 -25.18 7.51
C CYS A 852 49.70 -24.01 8.27
N ASP A 853 50.84 -23.57 7.77
CA ASP A 853 51.56 -22.39 8.21
C ASP A 853 51.38 -21.26 7.19
N HIS A 854 51.50 -20.00 7.63
CA HIS A 854 51.49 -18.85 6.72
C HIS A 854 52.79 -18.80 5.90
N PHE A 855 52.70 -18.37 4.62
CA PHE A 855 53.85 -18.38 3.69
C PHE A 855 55.02 -17.53 4.18
N ASP A 856 54.74 -16.34 4.72
CA ASP A 856 55.78 -15.38 5.11
C ASP A 856 56.14 -15.46 6.61
N ASN A 857 55.28 -16.05 7.43
CA ASN A 857 55.49 -16.15 8.87
C ASN A 857 55.04 -17.53 9.42
N PRO A 858 55.98 -18.48 9.60
CA PRO A 858 55.68 -19.82 10.10
C PRO A 858 55.07 -19.86 11.51
N GLU A 859 55.21 -18.78 12.27
CA GLU A 859 54.60 -18.67 13.60
C GLU A 859 53.07 -18.52 13.52
N ILE A 860 52.50 -18.18 12.37
CA ILE A 860 51.05 -18.16 12.16
C ILE A 860 50.64 -19.50 11.54
N ASN A 861 49.93 -20.32 12.31
CA ASN A 861 49.47 -21.61 11.84
C ASN A 861 48.10 -21.98 12.45
N ALA A 862 47.42 -22.92 11.81
CA ALA A 862 46.19 -23.50 12.31
C ALA A 862 46.11 -24.99 11.97
N THR A 863 45.51 -25.78 12.87
CA THR A 863 45.27 -27.22 12.73
C THR A 863 43.79 -27.51 12.84
N VAL A 864 43.23 -28.20 11.85
CA VAL A 864 41.81 -28.56 11.81
C VAL A 864 41.60 -30.07 11.61
N VAL A 865 40.46 -30.56 12.04
CA VAL A 865 39.99 -31.94 11.86
C VAL A 865 38.53 -31.91 11.39
N PHE A 866 38.19 -32.73 10.41
CA PHE A 866 36.80 -32.91 9.98
C PHE A 866 36.08 -34.03 10.73
N ASP A 867 34.83 -33.77 11.07
CA ASP A 867 33.82 -34.76 11.46
C ASP A 867 32.64 -34.73 10.48
N ALA A 868 31.82 -35.78 10.53
CA ALA A 868 30.64 -35.93 9.67
C ALA A 868 29.37 -36.14 10.49
N PHE A 869 28.26 -35.68 9.94
CA PHE A 869 26.93 -35.98 10.46
C PHE A 869 25.89 -35.98 9.33
N GLU A 870 24.72 -36.54 9.61
CA GLU A 870 23.55 -36.50 8.73
C GLU A 870 22.38 -35.88 9.48
N GLY A 871 21.59 -35.02 8.81
CA GLY A 871 20.44 -34.34 9.40
C GLY A 871 20.66 -32.84 9.64
N ASP A 872 19.79 -32.23 10.44
CA ASP A 872 19.88 -30.83 10.86
C ASP A 872 20.93 -30.69 11.97
N VAL A 873 21.81 -29.71 11.81
CA VAL A 873 22.88 -29.39 12.76
C VAL A 873 22.35 -29.11 14.17
N ASN A 874 21.19 -28.46 14.29
CA ASN A 874 20.62 -28.05 15.57
C ASN A 874 20.13 -29.24 16.41
N GLU A 875 19.87 -30.38 15.76
CA GLU A 875 19.47 -31.62 16.43
C GLU A 875 20.67 -32.49 16.83
N THR A 876 21.89 -32.10 16.41
CA THR A 876 23.11 -32.86 16.71
C THR A 876 23.74 -32.45 18.04
N PRO A 877 24.44 -33.37 18.73
CA PRO A 877 25.18 -33.04 19.96
C PRO A 877 26.30 -32.01 19.74
N TYR A 878 26.71 -31.78 18.49
CA TYR A 878 27.76 -30.83 18.13
C TYR A 878 27.32 -29.36 18.29
N ALA A 879 26.02 -29.07 18.18
CA ALA A 879 25.48 -27.72 18.34
C ALA A 879 25.58 -27.21 19.79
N ASP A 880 25.52 -28.13 20.76
CA ASP A 880 25.57 -27.83 22.19
C ASP A 880 27.00 -27.85 22.77
N GLU A 881 28.03 -28.14 21.95
CA GLU A 881 29.42 -28.19 22.42
C GLU A 881 29.97 -26.78 22.74
N ASP A 882 30.76 -26.68 23.82
CA ASP A 882 31.42 -25.42 24.21
C ASP A 882 32.38 -24.95 23.10
N GLY A 883 32.09 -23.78 22.51
CA GLY A 883 32.87 -23.22 21.41
C GLY A 883 32.34 -23.58 20.01
N ALA A 884 31.17 -24.22 19.91
CA ALA A 884 30.48 -24.46 18.66
C ALA A 884 29.91 -23.15 18.06
N ILE A 885 30.14 -22.97 16.77
CA ILE A 885 29.63 -21.87 15.96
C ILE A 885 28.86 -22.50 14.81
N ILE A 886 27.55 -22.30 14.83
CA ILE A 886 26.63 -22.88 13.85
C ILE A 886 26.58 -21.96 12.63
N LEU A 887 26.92 -22.51 11.47
CA LEU A 887 26.76 -21.88 10.18
C LEU A 887 25.40 -22.30 9.61
N GLU A 888 24.34 -21.59 9.99
CA GLU A 888 22.94 -21.95 9.67
C GLU A 888 22.70 -22.16 8.16
N HIS A 889 23.31 -21.33 7.30
CA HIS A 889 23.14 -21.42 5.85
C HIS A 889 23.83 -22.63 5.20
N GLU A 890 24.90 -23.15 5.80
CA GLU A 890 25.69 -24.28 5.28
C GLU A 890 25.42 -25.58 6.06
N ASN A 891 24.50 -25.53 7.03
CA ASN A 891 24.20 -26.60 7.98
C ASN A 891 25.51 -27.20 8.54
N SER A 892 26.48 -26.37 8.91
CA SER A 892 27.82 -26.83 9.31
C SER A 892 28.21 -26.24 10.66
N VAL A 893 29.07 -26.91 11.41
CA VAL A 893 29.56 -26.41 12.71
C VAL A 893 31.06 -26.21 12.66
N ILE A 894 31.51 -25.04 13.08
CA ILE A 894 32.92 -24.83 13.42
C ILE A 894 33.03 -24.89 14.94
N ILE A 895 33.80 -25.85 15.45
CA ILE A 895 34.04 -26.02 16.89
C ILE A 895 35.45 -25.54 17.19
N LEU A 896 35.55 -24.42 17.91
CA LEU A 896 36.82 -23.95 18.45
C LEU A 896 37.04 -24.63 19.81
N GLU A 897 37.93 -25.64 19.85
CA GLU A 897 38.15 -26.36 21.11
C GLU A 897 38.69 -25.43 22.21
N PRO A 898 38.28 -25.60 23.49
CA PRO A 898 38.78 -24.79 24.59
C PRO A 898 40.31 -24.80 24.72
N THR A 899 40.96 -25.89 24.27
CA THR A 899 42.42 -26.08 24.24
C THR A 899 43.09 -25.51 22.99
N ALA A 900 42.32 -25.06 21.99
CA ALA A 900 42.87 -24.62 20.71
C ALA A 900 43.61 -23.29 20.79
N THR A 901 43.20 -22.40 21.70
CA THR A 901 43.85 -21.11 21.90
C THR A 901 45.09 -21.28 22.79
N PRO A 902 46.29 -20.85 22.34
CA PRO A 902 47.52 -21.02 23.08
C PRO A 902 47.48 -20.38 24.48
N ALA A 903 48.01 -21.07 25.48
CA ALA A 903 48.00 -20.62 26.87
C ALA A 903 48.67 -19.25 27.06
N TYR A 904 49.69 -18.92 26.25
CA TYR A 904 50.38 -17.63 26.34
C TYR A 904 49.52 -16.45 25.88
N MET A 905 48.63 -16.63 24.89
CA MET A 905 47.69 -15.60 24.43
C MET A 905 46.64 -15.31 25.50
N THR A 906 46.05 -16.36 26.06
CA THR A 906 45.07 -16.27 27.15
C THR A 906 45.69 -15.63 28.40
N SER A 907 46.96 -15.94 28.70
CA SER A 907 47.69 -15.34 29.83
C SER A 907 48.04 -13.88 29.55
N ALA A 908 48.40 -13.50 28.33
CA ALA A 908 48.66 -12.11 27.95
C ALA A 908 47.42 -11.22 28.11
N VAL A 909 46.23 -11.72 27.77
CA VAL A 909 44.96 -11.00 28.02
C VAL A 909 44.70 -10.85 29.53
N LYS A 910 44.82 -11.94 30.30
CA LYS A 910 44.59 -11.94 31.76
C LYS A 910 45.54 -11.01 32.51
N GLU A 911 46.81 -11.00 32.12
CA GLU A 911 47.88 -10.20 32.75
C GLU A 911 47.97 -8.78 32.18
N ARG A 912 47.08 -8.39 31.26
CA ARG A 912 47.08 -7.08 30.57
C ARG A 912 48.40 -6.78 29.85
N ARG A 913 49.04 -7.82 29.31
CA ARG A 913 50.25 -7.74 28.47
C ARG A 913 49.93 -7.81 26.98
N TRP A 914 48.68 -7.58 26.60
CA TRP A 914 48.23 -7.58 25.21
C TRP A 914 48.74 -6.32 24.48
N LYS A 915 49.56 -6.51 23.45
CA LYS A 915 50.24 -5.42 22.71
C LYS A 915 49.65 -5.11 21.33
N LEU A 916 48.73 -5.94 20.84
CA LEU A 916 48.10 -5.77 19.53
C LEU A 916 46.93 -4.80 19.61
N ASP A 917 46.69 -4.08 18.52
CA ASP A 917 45.54 -3.18 18.37
C ASP A 917 44.19 -3.94 18.24
N TYR A 918 44.26 -5.23 17.88
CA TYR A 918 43.11 -6.11 17.72
C TYR A 918 42.90 -7.00 18.94
N SER A 919 41.65 -7.33 19.28
CA SER A 919 41.33 -8.19 20.42
C SER A 919 41.56 -9.69 20.11
N LEU A 920 41.62 -10.53 21.15
CA LEU A 920 41.68 -11.99 20.98
C LEU A 920 40.45 -12.53 20.25
N GLU A 921 39.27 -11.95 20.53
CA GLU A 921 38.00 -12.31 19.89
C GLU A 921 38.04 -11.98 18.39
N GLU A 922 38.55 -10.80 18.01
CA GLU A 922 38.71 -10.39 16.60
C GLU A 922 39.66 -11.31 15.81
N LEU A 923 40.70 -11.86 16.45
CA LEU A 923 41.60 -12.84 15.84
C LEU A 923 40.93 -14.21 15.67
N GLN A 924 40.15 -14.65 16.67
CA GLN A 924 39.35 -15.87 16.58
C GLN A 924 38.33 -15.77 15.44
N ASP A 925 37.59 -14.65 15.37
CA ASP A 925 36.61 -14.39 14.31
C ASP A 925 37.26 -14.41 12.93
N SER A 926 38.46 -13.81 12.79
CA SER A 926 39.23 -13.84 11.54
C SER A 926 39.60 -15.27 11.12
N LEU A 927 40.03 -16.12 12.06
CA LEU A 927 40.34 -17.52 11.78
C LEU A 927 39.09 -18.30 11.38
N ILE A 928 37.99 -18.13 12.13
CA ILE A 928 36.70 -18.79 11.87
C ILE A 928 36.19 -18.41 10.49
N GLN A 929 36.20 -17.12 10.14
CA GLN A 929 35.81 -16.64 8.81
C GLN A 929 36.70 -17.22 7.70
N GLY A 930 37.99 -17.42 7.98
CA GLY A 930 38.92 -18.08 7.05
C GLY A 930 38.53 -19.54 6.82
N CYS A 931 38.24 -20.26 7.91
CA CYS A 931 37.74 -21.63 7.86
C CYS A 931 36.39 -21.75 7.12
N THR A 932 35.43 -20.85 7.38
CA THR A 932 34.16 -20.77 6.67
C THR A 932 34.38 -20.58 5.17
N THR A 933 35.23 -19.63 4.78
CA THR A 933 35.59 -19.41 3.36
C THR A 933 36.21 -20.67 2.74
N GLY A 934 37.02 -21.41 3.51
CA GLY A 934 37.58 -22.69 3.09
C GLY A 934 36.51 -23.75 2.81
N LEU A 935 35.49 -23.88 3.67
CA LEU A 935 34.40 -24.84 3.47
C LEU A 935 33.61 -24.55 2.19
N SER A 936 33.36 -23.27 1.89
CA SER A 936 32.62 -22.88 0.70
C SER A 936 33.36 -23.17 -0.62
N MET A 937 34.69 -23.31 -0.60
CA MET A 937 35.53 -23.49 -1.80
C MET A 937 36.19 -24.88 -1.94
N ALA A 938 36.01 -25.79 -0.98
CA ALA A 938 36.87 -26.98 -0.86
C ALA A 938 36.23 -28.32 -1.25
N GLY A 939 35.29 -28.37 -2.20
CA GLY A 939 34.76 -29.64 -2.71
C GLY A 939 35.79 -30.45 -3.52
N PRO A 940 36.18 -31.67 -3.13
CA PRO A 940 37.22 -32.41 -3.84
C PRO A 940 36.73 -33.12 -5.11
N ARG A 941 35.42 -33.34 -5.28
CA ARG A 941 34.89 -34.23 -6.33
C ARG A 941 34.43 -33.48 -7.57
N PHE A 942 33.61 -32.44 -7.37
CA PHE A 942 33.03 -31.60 -8.41
C PHE A 942 33.27 -30.11 -8.17
N GLY A 943 34.11 -29.75 -7.18
CA GLY A 943 34.34 -28.35 -6.79
C GLY A 943 33.15 -27.73 -6.05
N LEU A 944 32.21 -28.54 -5.56
CA LEU A 944 31.00 -28.01 -4.91
C LEU A 944 31.27 -27.60 -3.46
N PRO A 945 30.59 -26.57 -2.92
CA PRO A 945 30.75 -26.17 -1.53
C PRO A 945 30.45 -27.31 -0.55
N LEU A 946 31.24 -27.41 0.52
CA LEU A 946 31.02 -28.39 1.58
C LEU A 946 29.83 -27.95 2.46
N HIS A 947 28.99 -28.91 2.82
CA HIS A 947 27.76 -28.72 3.59
C HIS A 947 27.57 -29.91 4.55
N SER A 948 26.85 -29.72 5.65
CA SER A 948 26.65 -30.78 6.68
C SER A 948 27.96 -31.34 7.23
N CYS A 949 28.94 -30.48 7.48
CA CYS A 949 30.26 -30.88 7.99
C CYS A 949 30.52 -30.27 9.38
N VAL A 950 31.29 -30.97 10.20
CA VAL A 950 31.83 -30.40 11.45
C VAL A 950 33.32 -30.17 11.25
N LEU A 951 33.78 -28.95 11.50
CA LEU A 951 35.18 -28.58 11.46
C LEU A 951 35.65 -28.26 12.88
N ARG A 952 36.54 -29.08 13.43
CA ARG A 952 37.15 -28.87 14.74
C ARG A 952 38.49 -28.18 14.58
N ILE A 953 38.62 -26.98 15.14
CA ILE A 953 39.90 -26.28 15.24
C ILE A 953 40.61 -26.79 16.49
N LYS A 954 41.69 -27.56 16.30
CA LYS A 954 42.44 -28.21 17.38
C LYS A 954 43.49 -27.29 18.01
N SER A 955 44.14 -26.47 17.20
CA SER A 955 45.15 -25.52 17.64
C SER A 955 45.34 -24.42 16.60
N TRP A 956 45.72 -23.23 17.06
CA TRP A 956 46.15 -22.14 16.19
C TRP A 956 47.21 -21.30 16.90
N ASN A 957 48.00 -20.54 16.16
CA ASN A 957 49.04 -19.69 16.73
C ASN A 957 49.11 -18.33 16.02
N PHE A 958 49.40 -17.28 16.79
CA PHE A 958 49.56 -15.92 16.27
C PHE A 958 50.51 -15.08 17.16
N PRO A 959 51.59 -14.50 16.61
CA PRO A 959 52.60 -13.80 17.40
C PRO A 959 52.08 -12.49 17.98
N ILE A 960 52.31 -12.26 19.29
CA ILE A 960 51.90 -11.05 20.03
C ILE A 960 53.09 -10.07 20.11
N GLU A 961 53.43 -9.46 18.98
CA GLU A 961 54.51 -8.47 18.89
C GLU A 961 53.97 -7.05 18.66
N ASP A 962 54.79 -6.04 18.98
CA ASP A 962 54.45 -4.62 18.78
C ASP A 962 54.57 -4.31 17.28
N LYS A 963 53.48 -3.91 16.62
CA LYS A 963 53.26 -3.97 15.15
C LYS A 963 53.23 -5.41 14.58
N GLY A 964 52.50 -6.30 15.24
CA GLY A 964 52.28 -7.66 14.76
C GLY A 964 51.58 -7.75 13.39
N PRO A 965 51.52 -8.97 12.81
CA PRO A 965 50.92 -9.23 11.51
C PRO A 965 49.43 -8.83 11.46
N GLN A 966 48.91 -8.61 10.25
CA GLN A 966 47.50 -8.27 10.05
C GLN A 966 46.61 -9.51 10.27
N PRO A 967 45.37 -9.36 10.81
CA PRO A 967 44.42 -10.46 10.96
C PRO A 967 44.08 -11.19 9.64
N SER A 968 44.29 -10.53 8.49
CA SER A 968 44.17 -11.14 7.16
C SER A 968 45.07 -12.35 6.95
N ALA A 969 46.19 -12.46 7.68
CA ALA A 969 47.05 -13.63 7.65
C ALA A 969 46.37 -14.88 8.25
N LEU A 970 45.58 -14.72 9.33
CA LEU A 970 44.81 -15.82 9.93
C LEU A 970 43.65 -16.25 9.03
N LEU A 971 43.00 -15.30 8.34
CA LEU A 971 41.98 -15.58 7.32
C LEU A 971 42.54 -16.50 6.22
N ASP A 972 43.71 -16.15 5.67
CA ASP A 972 44.36 -16.93 4.60
C ASP A 972 44.84 -18.31 5.09
N VAL A 973 45.41 -18.38 6.31
CA VAL A 973 45.80 -19.65 6.94
C VAL A 973 44.58 -20.54 7.16
N GLY A 974 43.51 -20.03 7.79
CA GLY A 974 42.28 -20.79 8.04
C GLY A 974 41.71 -21.40 6.75
N ARG A 975 41.59 -20.59 5.69
CA ARG A 975 41.13 -21.05 4.37
C ARG A 975 41.99 -22.19 3.83
N ARG A 976 43.32 -22.01 3.82
CA ARG A 976 44.24 -23.02 3.28
C ARG A 976 44.32 -24.28 4.12
N THR A 977 44.21 -24.17 5.45
CA THR A 977 44.19 -25.33 6.33
C THR A 977 42.99 -26.22 5.99
N VAL A 978 41.82 -25.62 5.77
CA VAL A 978 40.63 -26.36 5.34
C VAL A 978 40.83 -26.97 3.94
N SER A 979 41.30 -26.21 2.95
CA SER A 979 41.55 -26.76 1.60
C SER A 979 42.58 -27.90 1.61
N LYS A 980 43.61 -27.82 2.46
CA LYS A 980 44.60 -28.90 2.63
C LYS A 980 43.98 -30.11 3.32
N ALA A 981 43.21 -29.90 4.39
CA ALA A 981 42.51 -30.98 5.09
C ALA A 981 41.62 -31.78 4.14
N VAL A 982 40.89 -31.10 3.25
CA VAL A 982 40.07 -31.76 2.23
C VAL A 982 40.92 -32.55 1.23
N LYS A 983 42.02 -31.96 0.71
CA LYS A 983 42.95 -32.66 -0.21
C LYS A 983 43.57 -33.90 0.42
N ASP A 984 43.96 -33.80 1.69
CA ASP A 984 44.54 -34.92 2.43
C ASP A 984 43.49 -36.04 2.58
N LEU A 985 42.25 -35.69 2.97
CA LEU A 985 41.13 -36.64 3.08
C LEU A 985 40.73 -37.27 1.74
N SER A 986 40.77 -36.51 0.65
CA SER A 986 40.39 -36.99 -0.69
C SER A 986 41.46 -37.90 -1.29
N SER A 987 42.75 -37.65 -1.01
CA SER A 987 43.87 -38.47 -1.51
C SER A 987 43.86 -39.91 -1.00
N LEU A 988 43.23 -40.15 0.17
CA LEU A 988 43.11 -41.48 0.77
C LEU A 988 42.04 -42.33 0.09
N SER A 989 40.89 -41.74 -0.22
CA SER A 989 39.79 -42.38 -0.92
C SER A 989 38.78 -41.33 -1.38
N GLU A 990 38.39 -41.39 -2.65
CA GLU A 990 37.29 -40.57 -3.18
C GLU A 990 35.94 -40.88 -2.50
N GLU A 991 35.79 -42.04 -1.84
CA GLU A 991 34.56 -42.40 -1.11
C GLU A 991 34.40 -41.67 0.23
N ASN A 992 35.45 -40.98 0.70
CA ASN A 992 35.39 -40.18 1.93
C ASN A 992 34.50 -38.95 1.78
N PHE A 993 34.13 -38.58 0.54
CA PHE A 993 33.21 -37.49 0.25
C PHE A 993 31.93 -38.00 -0.42
N GLY A 994 30.80 -37.42 -0.04
CA GLY A 994 29.49 -37.64 -0.63
C GLY A 994 29.03 -36.40 -1.39
N VAL A 995 28.25 -36.59 -2.45
CA VAL A 995 27.46 -35.50 -3.03
C VAL A 995 26.11 -35.47 -2.34
N LEU A 996 25.65 -34.27 -2.08
CA LEU A 996 24.38 -33.95 -1.47
C LEU A 996 23.43 -33.36 -2.52
N GLU A 997 22.18 -33.81 -2.51
CA GLU A 997 21.09 -33.23 -3.29
C GLU A 997 19.98 -32.67 -2.38
N PRO A 998 19.29 -31.60 -2.78
CA PRO A 998 18.20 -31.03 -2.00
C PRO A 998 16.97 -31.92 -2.03
N ILE A 999 16.45 -32.23 -0.84
CA ILE A 999 15.24 -33.02 -0.63
C ILE A 999 14.10 -32.13 -0.18
N MET A 1000 12.94 -32.37 -0.79
CA MET A 1000 11.71 -31.66 -0.57
C MET A 1000 10.73 -32.56 0.18
N HIS A 1001 10.16 -32.04 1.26
CA HIS A 1001 8.95 -32.57 1.87
C HIS A 1001 7.80 -32.24 0.93
N THR A 1002 7.30 -33.23 0.21
CA THR A 1002 6.28 -33.07 -0.83
C THR A 1002 4.97 -33.62 -0.31
N ARG A 1003 3.92 -32.81 -0.32
CA ARG A 1003 2.56 -33.26 -0.08
C ARG A 1003 1.79 -33.16 -1.39
N VAL A 1004 1.44 -34.30 -1.96
CA VAL A 1004 0.70 -34.40 -3.22
C VAL A 1004 -0.76 -34.68 -2.90
N HIS A 1005 -1.62 -33.72 -3.20
CA HIS A 1005 -3.06 -33.77 -2.99
C HIS A 1005 -3.71 -34.37 -4.23
N VAL A 1006 -4.35 -35.52 -4.06
CA VAL A 1006 -4.95 -36.29 -5.15
C VAL A 1006 -6.30 -36.87 -4.74
N ASP A 1007 -7.18 -37.03 -5.72
CA ASP A 1007 -8.41 -37.78 -5.51
C ASP A 1007 -8.07 -39.28 -5.33
N SER A 1008 -8.82 -39.98 -4.47
CA SER A 1008 -8.61 -41.42 -4.20
C SER A 1008 -8.55 -42.28 -5.48
N GLY A 1009 -9.26 -41.88 -6.55
CA GLY A 1009 -9.28 -42.60 -7.83
C GLY A 1009 -8.00 -42.48 -8.67
N SER A 1010 -7.22 -41.41 -8.51
CA SER A 1010 -5.96 -41.18 -9.26
C SER A 1010 -4.71 -41.43 -8.41
N MET A 1011 -4.91 -41.81 -7.15
CA MET A 1011 -3.85 -41.94 -6.15
C MET A 1011 -2.80 -43.02 -6.54
N GLY A 1012 -3.24 -44.15 -7.09
CA GLY A 1012 -2.36 -45.25 -7.49
C GLY A 1012 -1.36 -44.85 -8.59
N ASP A 1013 -1.85 -44.16 -9.63
CA ASP A 1013 -1.02 -43.69 -10.75
C ASP A 1013 0.02 -42.66 -10.28
N VAL A 1014 -0.39 -41.76 -9.37
CA VAL A 1014 0.50 -40.74 -8.83
C VAL A 1014 1.57 -41.34 -7.91
N MET A 1015 1.21 -42.27 -7.03
CA MET A 1015 2.20 -42.99 -6.22
C MET A 1015 3.21 -43.76 -7.07
N HIS A 1016 2.74 -44.39 -8.14
CA HIS A 1016 3.61 -45.11 -9.06
C HIS A 1016 4.62 -44.18 -9.74
N ASP A 1017 4.17 -43.01 -10.21
CA ASP A 1017 5.05 -42.02 -10.85
C ASP A 1017 6.04 -41.39 -9.85
N LEU A 1018 5.58 -41.07 -8.63
CA LEU A 1018 6.45 -40.56 -7.57
C LEU A 1018 7.58 -41.54 -7.23
N ASN A 1019 7.26 -42.83 -7.05
CA ASN A 1019 8.26 -43.82 -6.64
C ASN A 1019 9.24 -44.15 -7.78
N ASN A 1020 8.73 -44.36 -9.01
CA ASN A 1020 9.54 -44.86 -10.11
C ASN A 1020 10.31 -43.77 -10.85
N ARG A 1021 9.66 -42.65 -11.15
CA ARG A 1021 10.28 -41.55 -11.89
C ARG A 1021 10.96 -40.60 -10.93
N CYS A 1022 10.23 -40.14 -9.92
CA CYS A 1022 10.76 -39.12 -9.03
C CYS A 1022 11.69 -39.67 -7.96
N SER A 1023 11.90 -40.99 -7.89
CA SER A 1023 12.69 -41.62 -6.82
C SER A 1023 12.24 -41.17 -5.42
N ALA A 1024 10.93 -40.92 -5.28
CA ALA A 1024 10.34 -40.38 -4.07
C ALA A 1024 10.24 -41.47 -2.99
N THR A 1025 10.59 -41.12 -1.76
CA THR A 1025 10.31 -41.97 -0.60
C THR A 1025 8.95 -41.57 -0.04
N VAL A 1026 7.91 -42.37 -0.29
CA VAL A 1026 6.58 -42.12 0.29
C VAL A 1026 6.64 -42.43 1.78
N LEU A 1027 6.40 -41.41 2.60
CA LEU A 1027 6.41 -41.51 4.07
C LEU A 1027 5.05 -41.97 4.58
N ALA A 1028 3.99 -41.32 4.11
CA ALA A 1028 2.63 -41.57 4.56
C ALA A 1028 1.62 -41.24 3.45
N VAL A 1029 0.47 -41.89 3.53
CA VAL A 1029 -0.73 -41.47 2.80
C VAL A 1029 -1.75 -41.10 3.85
N GLU A 1030 -2.00 -39.81 3.97
CA GLU A 1030 -2.95 -39.27 4.92
C GLU A 1030 -4.28 -39.00 4.21
N ASP A 1031 -5.36 -39.10 4.94
CA ASP A 1031 -6.59 -38.44 4.53
C ASP A 1031 -6.37 -36.93 4.61
N SER A 1032 -6.82 -36.18 3.60
CA SER A 1032 -6.67 -34.71 3.56
C SER A 1032 -7.34 -33.95 4.70
N GLY A 1033 -7.95 -34.65 5.66
CA GLY A 1033 -8.39 -34.03 6.91
C GLY A 1033 -7.27 -33.96 7.93
N ASP A 1034 -7.22 -32.80 8.58
CA ASP A 1034 -6.86 -32.76 9.99
C ASP A 1034 -7.70 -33.78 10.80
N SER A 1035 -7.33 -34.02 12.07
CA SER A 1035 -7.94 -35.03 12.98
C SER A 1035 -9.43 -35.31 12.72
N LEU A 1036 -9.85 -36.58 12.89
CA LEU A 1036 -11.26 -37.00 12.72
C LEU A 1036 -12.26 -36.01 13.35
N ASP A 1037 -11.90 -35.42 14.49
CA ASP A 1037 -12.68 -34.41 15.20
C ASP A 1037 -12.95 -33.13 14.38
N LYS A 1038 -11.96 -32.61 13.65
CA LYS A 1038 -12.11 -31.42 12.80
C LYS A 1038 -12.94 -31.71 11.55
N GLN A 1039 -12.82 -32.90 10.98
CA GLN A 1039 -13.69 -33.33 9.87
C GLN A 1039 -15.14 -33.49 10.33
N ASN A 1040 -15.35 -34.11 11.49
CA ASN A 1040 -16.68 -34.25 12.09
C ASN A 1040 -17.28 -32.88 12.42
N TRP A 1041 -16.51 -31.99 13.06
CA TRP A 1041 -16.94 -30.61 13.30
C TRP A 1041 -17.33 -29.89 12.01
N ALA A 1042 -16.49 -29.97 10.96
CA ALA A 1042 -16.77 -29.29 9.70
C ALA A 1042 -18.02 -29.83 9.02
N ARG A 1043 -18.28 -31.15 9.12
CA ARG A 1043 -19.49 -31.77 8.61
C ARG A 1043 -20.73 -31.30 9.38
N GLU A 1044 -20.68 -31.33 10.71
CA GLU A 1044 -21.77 -30.85 11.57
C GLU A 1044 -22.06 -29.37 11.31
N GLU A 1045 -21.02 -28.54 11.22
CA GLU A 1045 -21.14 -27.10 10.97
C GLU A 1045 -21.73 -26.83 9.57
N ALA A 1046 -21.32 -27.59 8.55
CA ALA A 1046 -21.86 -27.49 7.21
C ALA A 1046 -23.32 -27.97 7.10
N GLU A 1047 -23.78 -28.86 7.99
CA GLU A 1047 -25.17 -29.30 8.09
C GLU A 1047 -26.06 -28.27 8.82
N ARG A 1048 -25.48 -27.46 9.73
CA ARG A 1048 -26.19 -26.36 10.41
C ARG A 1048 -26.48 -25.17 9.49
N ILE A 1049 -25.64 -24.93 8.49
CA ILE A 1049 -25.78 -23.78 7.60
C ILE A 1049 -26.82 -24.05 6.50
N TYR A 1050 -27.81 -23.17 6.38
CA TYR A 1050 -28.72 -23.23 5.25
C TYR A 1050 -27.99 -22.87 3.95
N LEU A 1051 -28.10 -23.73 2.94
CA LEU A 1051 -27.46 -23.58 1.65
C LEU A 1051 -28.48 -23.77 0.50
N PRO A 1052 -28.53 -22.85 -0.49
CA PRO A 1052 -29.45 -22.97 -1.62
C PRO A 1052 -29.06 -24.12 -2.55
N PRO A 1053 -29.95 -24.60 -3.44
CA PRO A 1053 -29.58 -25.63 -4.41
C PRO A 1053 -28.59 -25.07 -5.46
N ASP A 1054 -27.62 -25.90 -5.86
CA ASP A 1054 -26.65 -25.56 -6.91
C ASP A 1054 -27.25 -25.77 -8.31
N TYR A 1055 -27.89 -24.73 -8.85
CA TYR A 1055 -28.69 -24.79 -10.08
C TYR A 1055 -27.96 -25.23 -11.36
N THR A 1056 -26.64 -25.02 -11.44
CA THR A 1056 -25.87 -25.32 -12.67
C THR A 1056 -25.16 -26.67 -12.61
N MET A 1057 -25.23 -27.37 -11.48
CA MET A 1057 -24.65 -28.70 -11.31
C MET A 1057 -25.70 -29.75 -11.71
N LYS A 1058 -25.47 -30.48 -12.82
CA LYS A 1058 -26.28 -31.66 -13.15
C LYS A 1058 -25.96 -32.74 -12.11
N SER A 1059 -26.99 -33.29 -11.44
CA SER A 1059 -26.92 -34.26 -10.34
C SER A 1059 -25.68 -35.17 -10.39
N ALA A 1060 -24.61 -34.69 -9.81
CA ALA A 1060 -23.53 -35.51 -9.33
C ALA A 1060 -23.80 -35.61 -7.83
N ASN A 1061 -24.33 -36.75 -7.40
CA ASN A 1061 -23.95 -37.29 -6.11
C ASN A 1061 -22.44 -37.56 -6.19
N GLN A 1062 -21.65 -36.49 -6.14
CA GLN A 1062 -20.28 -36.59 -5.71
C GLN A 1062 -20.36 -36.40 -4.22
N ASP A 1063 -20.39 -37.52 -3.52
CA ASP A 1063 -19.78 -37.59 -2.19
C ASP A 1063 -18.51 -36.76 -2.24
N LEU A 1064 -18.24 -35.96 -1.20
CA LEU A 1064 -16.96 -35.30 -1.01
C LEU A 1064 -15.88 -36.38 -1.19
N THR A 1065 -15.33 -36.51 -2.40
CA THR A 1065 -14.44 -37.60 -2.73
C THR A 1065 -13.23 -37.39 -1.86
N GLU A 1066 -12.98 -38.34 -0.96
CA GLU A 1066 -11.87 -38.29 -0.01
C GLU A 1066 -10.59 -38.01 -0.80
N ARG A 1067 -10.09 -36.79 -0.65
CA ARG A 1067 -8.77 -36.43 -1.15
C ARG A 1067 -7.76 -37.06 -0.22
N LYS A 1068 -6.79 -37.73 -0.80
CA LYS A 1068 -5.66 -38.30 -0.09
C LYS A 1068 -4.48 -37.37 -0.29
N VAL A 1069 -3.68 -37.21 0.76
CA VAL A 1069 -2.43 -36.47 0.73
C VAL A 1069 -1.32 -37.50 0.78
N ILE A 1070 -0.59 -37.62 -0.33
CA ILE A 1070 0.61 -38.44 -0.39
C ILE A 1070 1.75 -37.58 0.15
N ILE A 1071 2.24 -37.91 1.33
CA ILE A 1071 3.42 -37.29 1.92
C ILE A 1071 4.63 -38.10 1.48
N ALA A 1072 5.52 -37.46 0.74
CA ALA A 1072 6.72 -38.08 0.22
C ALA A 1072 7.91 -37.13 0.32
N GLU A 1073 9.09 -37.71 0.52
CA GLU A 1073 10.35 -37.00 0.34
C GLU A 1073 10.79 -37.17 -1.11
N THR A 1074 10.98 -36.05 -1.82
CA THR A 1074 11.34 -36.07 -3.23
C THR A 1074 12.63 -35.29 -3.46
N PRO A 1075 13.53 -35.75 -4.34
CA PRO A 1075 14.61 -34.93 -4.84
C PRO A 1075 14.04 -33.76 -5.67
N LEU A 1076 14.50 -32.54 -5.39
CA LEU A 1076 14.00 -31.33 -6.06
C LEU A 1076 14.11 -31.43 -7.60
N LYS A 1077 15.21 -32.02 -8.10
CA LYS A 1077 15.48 -32.14 -9.55
C LYS A 1077 14.39 -32.89 -10.30
N GLU A 1078 13.83 -33.94 -9.70
CA GLU A 1078 12.82 -34.76 -10.37
C GLU A 1078 11.43 -34.11 -10.39
N MET A 1079 11.22 -33.16 -9.49
CA MET A 1079 9.95 -32.45 -9.35
C MET A 1079 9.84 -31.23 -10.28
N VAL A 1080 10.91 -30.89 -10.98
CA VAL A 1080 10.92 -29.82 -12.00
C VAL A 1080 9.97 -30.18 -13.13
N GLY A 1081 9.02 -29.29 -13.43
CA GLY A 1081 7.96 -29.54 -14.41
C GLY A 1081 6.93 -30.62 -14.03
N TYR A 1082 6.94 -31.12 -12.78
CA TYR A 1082 6.04 -32.20 -12.35
C TYR A 1082 4.56 -31.81 -12.37
N LEU A 1083 4.23 -30.54 -12.10
CA LEU A 1083 2.84 -30.07 -11.98
C LEU A 1083 2.02 -30.34 -13.25
N SER A 1084 2.59 -30.07 -14.43
CA SER A 1084 1.94 -30.31 -15.72
C SER A 1084 1.61 -31.80 -15.91
N LYS A 1085 2.52 -32.68 -15.48
CA LYS A 1085 2.31 -34.13 -15.55
C LYS A 1085 1.30 -34.61 -14.52
N LEU A 1086 1.40 -34.14 -13.28
CA LEU A 1086 0.45 -34.44 -12.21
C LEU A 1086 -0.97 -34.04 -12.63
N ARG A 1087 -1.15 -32.83 -13.17
CA ARG A 1087 -2.45 -32.38 -13.71
C ARG A 1087 -2.94 -33.26 -14.85
N SER A 1088 -2.06 -33.70 -15.76
CA SER A 1088 -2.47 -34.64 -16.81
C SER A 1088 -2.97 -35.99 -16.26
N MET A 1089 -2.36 -36.51 -15.19
CA MET A 1089 -2.74 -37.80 -14.59
C MET A 1089 -4.02 -37.71 -13.75
N THR A 1090 -4.27 -36.54 -13.18
CA THR A 1090 -5.37 -36.29 -12.23
C THR A 1090 -6.52 -35.50 -12.86
N GLN A 1091 -6.58 -35.43 -14.19
CA GLN A 1091 -7.58 -34.64 -14.94
C GLN A 1091 -7.66 -33.17 -14.48
N GLY A 1092 -6.52 -32.59 -14.11
CA GLY A 1092 -6.36 -31.21 -13.67
C GLY A 1092 -6.54 -30.97 -12.17
N ARG A 1093 -6.88 -31.99 -11.38
CA ARG A 1093 -7.25 -31.84 -9.96
C ARG A 1093 -6.10 -31.98 -8.97
N GLY A 1094 -5.04 -32.66 -9.39
CA GLY A 1094 -3.86 -32.91 -8.58
C GLY A 1094 -3.01 -31.67 -8.41
N VAL A 1095 -2.63 -31.40 -7.17
CA VAL A 1095 -1.73 -30.30 -6.79
C VAL A 1095 -0.71 -30.86 -5.82
N PHE A 1096 0.50 -30.32 -5.81
CA PHE A 1096 1.45 -30.63 -4.75
C PHE A 1096 2.00 -29.36 -4.13
N ASP A 1097 2.20 -29.41 -2.82
CA ASP A 1097 3.06 -28.47 -2.12
C ASP A 1097 4.38 -29.15 -1.81
N MET A 1098 5.43 -28.34 -1.74
CA MET A 1098 6.72 -28.81 -1.31
C MET A 1098 7.42 -27.77 -0.46
N SER A 1099 8.07 -28.24 0.60
CA SER A 1099 8.92 -27.45 1.49
C SER A 1099 10.30 -28.10 1.55
N TYR A 1100 11.33 -27.28 1.51
CA TYR A 1100 12.70 -27.76 1.67
C TYR A 1100 12.88 -28.37 3.07
N ILE A 1101 13.41 -29.59 3.14
CA ILE A 1101 13.78 -30.24 4.42
C ILE A 1101 15.25 -30.00 4.69
N GLY A 1102 16.08 -30.23 3.68
CA GLY A 1102 17.52 -30.31 3.84
C GLY A 1102 18.17 -31.02 2.66
N MET A 1103 19.43 -31.33 2.84
CA MET A 1103 20.25 -32.02 1.84
C MET A 1103 20.44 -33.48 2.23
N ARG A 1104 20.38 -34.40 1.26
CA ARG A 1104 20.63 -35.84 1.46
C ARG A 1104 21.72 -36.34 0.56
N ARG A 1105 22.48 -37.31 1.05
CA ARG A 1105 23.51 -37.97 0.26
C ARG A 1105 22.90 -38.76 -0.90
N VAL A 1106 23.46 -38.51 -2.09
CA VAL A 1106 23.06 -39.18 -3.32
C VAL A 1106 23.54 -40.64 -3.32
N SER A 1107 22.71 -41.54 -3.87
CA SER A 1107 23.08 -42.95 -4.07
C SER A 1107 24.17 -43.11 -5.14
N ARG A 1108 24.88 -44.25 -5.15
CA ARG A 1108 25.94 -44.51 -6.14
C ARG A 1108 25.43 -44.51 -7.59
N GLU A 1109 24.25 -45.05 -7.84
CA GLU A 1109 23.64 -45.09 -9.19
C GLU A 1109 23.28 -43.69 -9.70
N ARG A 1110 22.82 -42.81 -8.80
CA ARG A 1110 22.42 -41.43 -9.13
C ARG A 1110 23.61 -40.47 -9.21
N LEU A 1111 24.75 -40.82 -8.63
CA LEU A 1111 26.00 -40.07 -8.79
C LEU A 1111 26.50 -40.02 -10.23
N ASP A 1112 26.35 -41.11 -11.00
CA ASP A 1112 26.79 -41.16 -12.40
C ASP A 1112 25.91 -40.27 -13.30
N SER A 1113 24.62 -40.17 -13.02
CA SER A 1113 23.71 -39.27 -13.74
C SER A 1113 24.04 -37.81 -13.42
N ILE A 1114 24.30 -37.46 -12.16
CA ILE A 1114 24.73 -36.11 -11.75
C ILE A 1114 26.07 -35.75 -12.37
N LYS A 1115 27.02 -36.70 -12.45
CA LYS A 1115 28.31 -36.47 -13.11
C LYS A 1115 28.14 -36.00 -14.54
N SER A 1116 27.25 -36.62 -15.32
CA SER A 1116 26.94 -36.19 -16.69
C SER A 1116 26.25 -34.81 -16.77
N GLN A 1117 25.50 -34.44 -15.73
CA GLN A 1117 24.82 -33.14 -15.64
C GLN A 1117 25.79 -32.01 -15.27
N LEU A 1118 26.74 -32.28 -14.39
CA LEU A 1118 27.76 -31.33 -13.95
C LEU A 1118 28.91 -31.17 -14.95
N THR A 1119 29.22 -32.17 -15.79
CA THR A 1119 30.25 -32.03 -16.85
C THR A 1119 29.81 -31.20 -18.05
N PHE A 1120 28.53 -30.83 -18.13
CA PHE A 1120 27.99 -29.87 -19.10
C PHE A 1120 27.99 -28.42 -18.61
N VAL A 1121 28.33 -28.20 -17.33
CA VAL A 1121 28.59 -26.88 -16.71
C VAL A 1121 30.06 -26.55 -16.89
#